data_AF-A0A9P6MBD0-F1
#
_entry.id   AF-A0A9P6MBD0-F1
#
_cell.length_a   1.000
_cell.length_b   1.000
_cell.length_c   1.000
_cell.angle_alpha   90.00
_cell.angle_beta   90.00
_cell.angle_gamma   90.00
#
_symmetry.space_group_name_H-M   'P 1'
#
loop_
_entity.id
_entity.type
_entity.pdbx_description
1 polymer ?
#
loop_
_entity_poly.entity_id
_entity_poly.type
_entity_poly.pdbx_seq_one_letter_code
_entity_poly.pdbx_strand_id
1 'polypeptide(L)'
;MENQKSTSPQQLLQMRYTPNGVDEDNDDDEGEISRLGLPLEAIDADIYLDESVRENPSLYAHSGYAGSINMNDLSGGPISRKSSTDPKSTSTGKTASMTLKEQEKLIDELKNECFQLKLKIYYLEDRLGKLSPENVEEMAKENADLKVQLQIKLSELRQLKKLLREAHAAIRELQAQKNCDLQHGMTDEQEEEFRNAIAERLGLRAKLKQLAQMIEALEREMNAKDSEILQLQSRLDELDMPAEIIEDLKAKYEDQIGDLQDQLLEYQQNGSHMFDNPKADESWRTRCQELEHELAASQEELLQARSEMTTMNHYLEQQRDELSRARIDVAKLSRQLDGGRDQLHHIEDNHVNEMDALSEQFNLDMDDLRKHNEQLQDQCQDLGAWRDEDAARHAQQLEDIVAELDDRTSELAQLQDHLRDAQDHLRDARAMLHTKNATISKLEDQIKQLQLEISRHDADAAHDEAIAMKSKQNSGSLASLRADTVPLHDFQLISKDLAQSEDRNRKLESKLRVATDQRIAAERLNAEASDQIAELTNDLSDHNDRLRYYEEQDSQLSREIEARLKLTSDLESTKAQVMELLQMVEKNKAAAMEKTDLLDSQSREMDRLNVKIRKLDDAAATLEEEKEQLETELRDRATTIAMLRSRLAELELSKKQQDEESSGETTRTRTDLVDRNSLLLTILQHLESILGGDSRLDSNMLPKPSGNFGYFSNHLLSRLKSLSGLFVLFERKAKELETETVDQLTRFKKQMNMKLRQLDDFENTVNNAAERQKKWREQLIKKQAENEELHARLALLTKANTDLKGRSQSNDRLQDYETHYRQAERKLQLEKTRYTNAEDLWNARMRELEKRTKDAEEKVKRERQGNKERVASLMDDKAATQKNNERLQLQIAYQQEVIDLSRNMEPSQGSRTHSESQPEQELLKFNQLRNKIEQLSRTVDREKEKTRSANQNLEEFKAHSSRLEQQLEQRDEAIKSTLGSIHVRMSRVVMIFSDAIATLARCDN
;
A
#
# COMPACT_ATOMS: atom_id res chain seq x y z
N MET A 1 -51.83 -6.74 21.00
CA MET A 1 -52.64 -7.96 20.76
C MET A 1 -52.10 -8.56 19.47
N GLU A 2 -51.58 -9.78 19.36
CA GLU A 2 -51.16 -10.89 20.25
C GLU A 2 -49.94 -11.52 19.50
N ASN A 3 -48.80 -11.95 20.04
CA ASN A 3 -48.40 -12.68 21.25
C ASN A 3 -48.63 -14.21 21.18
N GLN A 4 -47.63 -14.98 21.66
CA GLN A 4 -47.52 -16.46 21.79
C GLN A 4 -47.14 -17.23 20.49
N LYS A 5 -46.13 -18.14 20.45
CA LYS A 5 -45.63 -19.24 21.32
C LYS A 5 -46.46 -20.54 21.28
N SER A 6 -45.93 -21.58 20.63
CA SER A 6 -46.09 -23.04 20.95
C SER A 6 -45.34 -23.88 19.90
N THR A 7 -44.17 -24.48 20.18
CA THR A 7 -43.92 -25.84 20.75
C THR A 7 -44.11 -27.03 19.79
N SER A 8 -43.05 -27.84 19.69
CA SER A 8 -42.95 -29.16 19.02
C SER A 8 -43.81 -30.26 19.68
N PRO A 9 -44.01 -31.40 18.98
CA PRO A 9 -43.75 -32.70 19.63
C PRO A 9 -42.84 -33.64 18.82
N GLN A 10 -42.36 -34.69 19.50
CA GLN A 10 -41.30 -35.63 19.11
C GLN A 10 -41.83 -36.93 18.46
N GLN A 11 -40.95 -37.66 17.75
CA GLN A 11 -40.91 -39.14 17.74
C GLN A 11 -39.43 -39.61 17.82
N LEU A 12 -39.03 -40.22 18.95
CA LEU A 12 -38.72 -41.66 19.16
C LEU A 12 -37.31 -42.10 18.66
N LEU A 13 -36.35 -42.31 19.58
CA LEU A 13 -35.90 -43.61 20.17
C LEU A 13 -34.93 -44.38 19.23
N GLN A 14 -33.73 -44.86 19.59
CA GLN A 14 -33.17 -45.47 20.81
C GLN A 14 -31.64 -45.19 20.91
N MET A 15 -31.05 -44.81 22.05
CA MET A 15 -30.65 -45.62 23.24
C MET A 15 -29.43 -46.57 23.06
N ARG A 16 -28.26 -46.14 23.57
CA ARG A 16 -27.35 -46.94 24.44
C ARG A 16 -26.44 -46.03 25.28
N TYR A 17 -26.65 -46.10 26.60
CA TYR A 17 -25.69 -46.06 27.73
C TYR A 17 -24.19 -45.91 27.37
N THR A 18 -23.38 -44.95 27.88
CA THR A 18 -23.11 -44.46 29.28
C THR A 18 -22.45 -45.50 30.22
N PRO A 19 -21.68 -45.16 31.29
CA PRO A 19 -21.51 -43.82 31.92
C PRO A 19 -20.10 -43.41 32.49
N ASN A 20 -19.97 -42.12 32.88
CA ASN A 20 -19.05 -41.49 33.88
C ASN A 20 -17.52 -41.52 33.63
N GLY A 21 -16.70 -40.54 34.07
CA GLY A 21 -16.89 -39.25 34.77
C GLY A 21 -15.53 -38.47 34.84
N VAL A 22 -15.48 -37.13 34.99
CA VAL A 22 -15.37 -36.41 36.29
C VAL A 22 -14.01 -36.72 36.96
N ASP A 23 -13.02 -35.82 37.16
CA ASP A 23 -12.92 -34.33 37.12
C ASP A 23 -11.47 -33.84 36.84
N GLU A 24 -11.34 -32.55 36.47
CA GLU A 24 -10.36 -31.51 36.87
C GLU A 24 -8.81 -31.66 36.83
N ASP A 25 -8.18 -30.47 36.76
CA ASP A 25 -6.81 -30.06 37.08
C ASP A 25 -5.60 -30.32 36.14
N ASN A 26 -5.16 -29.19 35.55
CA ASN A 26 -3.82 -28.58 35.58
C ASN A 26 -2.57 -29.31 35.03
N ASP A 27 -1.98 -28.58 34.08
CA ASP A 27 -0.56 -28.21 33.96
C ASP A 27 0.54 -29.25 33.64
N ASP A 28 1.49 -28.68 32.90
CA ASP A 28 2.87 -29.08 32.63
C ASP A 28 3.20 -30.24 31.66
N ASP A 29 4.08 -29.82 30.74
CA ASP A 29 5.22 -30.51 30.15
C ASP A 29 5.17 -31.25 28.78
N GLU A 30 6.05 -30.70 27.93
CA GLU A 30 6.88 -31.27 26.88
C GLU A 30 6.24 -31.95 25.66
N GLY A 31 6.48 -31.32 24.49
CA GLY A 31 6.17 -31.89 23.19
C GLY A 31 7.32 -32.70 22.61
N GLU A 32 7.04 -33.94 22.21
CA GLU A 32 7.81 -34.66 21.19
C GLU A 32 6.90 -35.00 20.00
N ILE A 33 6.86 -34.12 18.98
CA ILE A 33 6.28 -34.45 17.68
C ILE A 33 7.39 -34.87 16.71
N SER A 34 7.58 -36.19 16.69
CA SER A 34 8.19 -37.02 15.65
C SER A 34 8.47 -36.35 14.31
N ARG A 35 9.76 -36.35 13.92
CA ARG A 35 10.19 -36.09 12.54
C ARG A 35 9.63 -37.16 11.60
N LEU A 36 8.78 -36.75 10.65
CA LEU A 36 8.56 -37.50 9.42
C LEU A 36 9.55 -37.02 8.36
N GLY A 37 10.54 -37.85 8.04
CA GLY A 37 11.37 -37.67 6.86
C GLY A 37 10.84 -38.52 5.71
N LEU A 38 10.72 -37.91 4.52
CA LEU A 38 10.64 -38.63 3.25
C LEU A 38 11.61 -37.97 2.25
N PRO A 39 12.23 -38.77 1.36
CA PRO A 39 13.30 -38.30 0.48
C PRO A 39 12.76 -37.64 -0.78
N LEU A 40 13.57 -36.77 -1.40
CA LEU A 40 13.31 -36.20 -2.71
C LEU A 40 14.49 -36.49 -3.64
N GLU A 41 14.38 -37.60 -4.37
CA GLU A 41 15.25 -37.97 -5.51
C GLU A 41 14.36 -38.54 -6.62
N ALA A 42 14.88 -38.52 -7.85
CA ALA A 42 14.20 -38.80 -9.12
C ALA A 42 13.16 -37.74 -9.58
N ILE A 43 13.56 -36.91 -10.55
CA ILE A 43 13.25 -37.10 -11.99
C ILE A 43 14.08 -36.06 -12.76
N ASP A 44 15.16 -36.54 -13.38
CA ASP A 44 15.75 -35.96 -14.59
C ASP A 44 15.81 -37.12 -15.59
N ALA A 45 15.05 -37.03 -16.68
CA ALA A 45 15.05 -38.00 -17.77
C ALA A 45 14.54 -37.32 -19.07
N ASP A 46 15.51 -36.79 -19.81
CA ASP A 46 15.61 -36.69 -21.27
C ASP A 46 14.36 -36.41 -22.12
N ILE A 47 14.39 -35.26 -22.80
CA ILE A 47 13.93 -35.17 -24.19
C ILE A 47 15.14 -34.92 -25.08
N TYR A 48 15.48 -35.94 -25.87
CA TYR A 48 16.44 -35.90 -26.97
C TYR A 48 16.16 -34.75 -27.94
N LEU A 49 17.19 -33.99 -28.30
CA LEU A 49 17.27 -33.33 -29.60
C LEU A 49 18.70 -33.39 -30.14
N ASP A 50 18.91 -34.40 -30.99
CA ASP A 50 19.90 -34.53 -32.06
C ASP A 50 21.22 -33.72 -31.92
N GLU A 51 22.24 -34.36 -31.35
CA GLU A 51 23.61 -33.86 -31.37
C GLU A 51 24.43 -34.66 -32.37
N SER A 52 24.83 -34.01 -33.47
CA SER A 52 25.88 -34.51 -34.35
C SER A 52 27.07 -33.54 -34.36
N VAL A 53 28.28 -34.13 -34.31
CA VAL A 53 29.59 -33.47 -34.50
C VAL A 53 30.14 -32.69 -33.28
N ARG A 54 30.70 -33.40 -32.28
CA ARG A 54 32.17 -33.55 -32.14
C ARG A 54 32.66 -34.52 -31.06
N GLU A 55 33.91 -34.94 -31.22
CA GLU A 55 34.54 -36.06 -30.53
C GLU A 55 35.47 -35.60 -29.38
N ASN A 56 35.44 -36.33 -28.26
CA ASN A 56 36.59 -36.79 -27.45
C ASN A 56 37.62 -35.79 -26.82
N PRO A 57 38.35 -36.19 -25.75
CA PRO A 57 37.86 -36.87 -24.54
C PRO A 57 38.59 -36.44 -23.22
N SER A 58 38.11 -36.97 -22.09
CA SER A 58 38.92 -37.42 -20.93
C SER A 58 39.74 -36.40 -20.09
N LEU A 59 39.37 -36.26 -18.80
CA LEU A 59 40.14 -36.90 -17.71
C LEU A 59 39.42 -36.87 -16.35
N TYR A 60 39.27 -38.04 -15.73
CA TYR A 60 39.05 -38.23 -14.29
C TYR A 60 40.39 -38.08 -13.54
N ALA A 61 40.41 -37.48 -12.34
CA ALA A 61 40.92 -38.13 -11.11
C ALA A 61 41.01 -37.19 -9.88
N HIS A 62 40.34 -37.60 -8.79
CA HIS A 62 40.74 -37.50 -7.37
C HIS A 62 40.93 -36.09 -6.74
N SER A 63 40.14 -35.74 -5.72
CA SER A 63 40.37 -36.08 -4.29
C SER A 63 41.70 -35.52 -3.76
N GLY A 64 41.78 -34.60 -2.79
CA GLY A 64 40.78 -34.07 -1.84
C GLY A 64 41.43 -33.99 -0.45
N TYR A 65 41.20 -32.95 0.37
CA TYR A 65 41.49 -32.96 1.82
C TYR A 65 40.83 -31.76 2.52
N ALA A 66 40.54 -31.91 3.82
CA ALA A 66 39.85 -30.90 4.64
C ALA A 66 40.77 -29.76 5.13
N GLY A 67 40.17 -28.60 5.43
CA GLY A 67 40.85 -27.48 6.11
C GLY A 67 39.85 -26.38 6.49
N SER A 68 39.79 -26.04 7.77
CA SER A 68 38.84 -25.07 8.35
C SER A 68 39.55 -23.76 8.76
N ILE A 69 38.76 -22.75 9.14
CA ILE A 69 39.09 -21.55 9.97
C ILE A 69 39.39 -20.22 9.24
N ASN A 70 38.48 -19.26 9.51
CA ASN A 70 38.58 -17.79 9.64
C ASN A 70 39.39 -16.91 8.67
N MET A 71 38.79 -15.75 8.35
CA MET A 71 39.23 -14.49 8.96
C MET A 71 38.07 -13.51 9.20
N ASN A 72 38.04 -12.91 10.39
CA ASN A 72 37.30 -11.67 10.70
C ASN A 72 38.23 -10.48 10.43
N ASP A 73 37.73 -9.45 9.76
CA ASP A 73 38.07 -8.03 9.96
C ASP A 73 37.00 -7.21 9.20
N LEU A 74 36.38 -6.13 9.68
CA LEU A 74 36.80 -5.07 10.60
C LEU A 74 35.62 -4.46 11.40
N SER A 75 35.93 -3.91 12.57
CA SER A 75 35.16 -2.83 13.24
C SER A 75 36.16 -1.95 14.02
N GLY A 76 36.07 -0.61 14.14
CA GLY A 76 35.17 0.38 13.55
C GLY A 76 35.21 1.70 14.35
N GLY A 77 35.28 2.87 13.69
CA GLY A 77 35.09 4.20 14.32
C GLY A 77 36.34 4.96 14.83
N PRO A 78 36.17 6.15 15.46
CA PRO A 78 35.86 7.41 14.74
C PRO A 78 36.66 8.66 15.20
N ILE A 79 36.30 9.86 14.67
CA ILE A 79 36.44 11.26 15.20
C ILE A 79 37.28 12.27 14.36
N SER A 80 36.55 13.16 13.65
CA SER A 80 36.64 14.64 13.63
C SER A 80 37.94 15.43 13.33
N ARG A 81 37.87 16.17 12.20
CA ARG A 81 38.27 17.58 11.96
C ARG A 81 39.75 18.04 11.90
N LYS A 82 40.03 18.73 10.77
CA LYS A 82 40.93 19.87 10.48
C LYS A 82 42.32 19.62 9.87
N SER A 83 42.51 20.37 8.76
CA SER A 83 43.72 21.04 8.24
C SER A 83 44.96 20.24 7.78
N SER A 84 45.14 20.31 6.46
CA SER A 84 46.38 20.67 5.73
C SER A 84 47.59 19.72 5.65
N THR A 85 48.19 19.77 4.45
CA THR A 85 49.57 19.42 4.05
C THR A 85 50.01 17.95 4.05
N ASP A 86 50.25 17.46 2.83
CA ASP A 86 51.32 16.53 2.42
C ASP A 86 52.68 16.81 3.13
N PRO A 87 53.65 15.86 3.23
CA PRO A 87 53.93 14.82 2.22
C PRO A 87 54.43 13.43 2.69
N LYS A 88 54.52 12.50 1.71
CA LYS A 88 55.46 11.35 1.57
C LYS A 88 56.36 10.98 2.77
N SER A 89 56.30 9.72 3.21
CA SER A 89 57.43 8.77 3.03
C SER A 89 57.12 7.31 3.37
N THR A 90 57.82 6.41 2.68
CA THR A 90 57.96 4.97 2.89
C THR A 90 58.46 4.56 4.28
N SER A 91 58.00 3.42 4.83
CA SER A 91 58.89 2.29 5.19
C SER A 91 58.14 1.10 5.83
N THR A 92 58.78 -0.07 5.75
CA THR A 92 58.29 -1.39 6.19
C THR A 92 58.72 -1.74 7.62
N GLY A 93 57.89 -2.50 8.35
CA GLY A 93 58.39 -3.64 9.13
C GLY A 93 57.99 -3.81 10.60
N LYS A 94 57.80 -5.10 10.95
CA LYS A 94 57.86 -5.75 12.27
C LYS A 94 56.67 -5.63 13.23
N THR A 95 55.93 -6.74 13.33
CA THR A 95 55.07 -7.11 14.45
C THR A 95 55.90 -7.41 15.71
N ALA A 96 55.42 -6.93 16.87
CA ALA A 96 55.96 -7.27 18.19
C ALA A 96 55.01 -8.25 18.90
N SER A 97 55.53 -9.20 19.68
CA SER A 97 54.71 -10.19 20.38
C SER A 97 54.14 -9.65 21.69
N MET A 98 52.80 -9.63 21.81
CA MET A 98 52.08 -9.34 23.05
C MET A 98 52.45 -10.30 24.18
N THR A 99 52.43 -9.84 25.43
CA THR A 99 52.75 -10.68 26.59
C THR A 99 51.55 -11.48 27.09
N LEU A 100 51.78 -12.63 27.73
CA LEU A 100 50.72 -13.51 28.28
C LEU A 100 49.72 -12.76 29.18
N LYS A 101 50.17 -11.77 29.95
CA LYS A 101 49.32 -11.00 30.87
C LYS A 101 48.38 -10.04 30.14
N GLU A 102 48.76 -9.60 28.94
CA GLU A 102 47.90 -8.80 28.06
C GLU A 102 46.91 -9.70 27.31
N GLN A 103 47.31 -10.94 26.99
CA GLN A 103 46.40 -11.96 26.44
C GLN A 103 45.32 -12.38 27.46
N GLU A 104 45.66 -12.59 28.73
CA GLU A 104 44.68 -12.87 29.80
C GLU A 104 43.66 -11.74 29.96
N LYS A 105 44.12 -10.48 29.95
CA LYS A 105 43.24 -9.31 30.04
C LYS A 105 42.30 -9.21 28.83
N LEU A 106 42.80 -9.48 27.62
CA LEU A 106 41.99 -9.50 26.40
C LEU A 106 40.91 -10.61 26.46
N ILE A 107 41.25 -11.77 27.03
CA ILE A 107 40.30 -12.88 27.22
C ILE A 107 39.17 -12.49 28.20
N ASP A 108 39.47 -11.78 29.28
CA ASP A 108 38.45 -11.34 30.23
C ASP A 108 37.59 -10.17 29.69
N GLU A 109 38.16 -9.29 28.86
CA GLU A 109 37.41 -8.29 28.10
C GLU A 109 36.46 -8.96 27.09
N LEU A 110 36.95 -9.93 26.30
CA LEU A 110 36.13 -10.73 25.38
C LEU A 110 35.02 -11.54 26.09
N LYS A 111 35.26 -12.08 27.29
CA LYS A 111 34.21 -12.75 28.09
C LYS A 111 33.10 -11.78 28.48
N ASN A 112 33.45 -10.55 28.88
CA ASN A 112 32.48 -9.50 29.19
C ASN A 112 31.67 -9.09 27.95
N GLU A 113 32.33 -8.94 26.79
CA GLU A 113 31.66 -8.65 25.52
C GLU A 113 30.72 -9.79 25.11
N CYS A 114 31.14 -11.06 25.21
CA CYS A 114 30.27 -12.22 25.00
C CYS A 114 29.06 -12.25 25.95
N PHE A 115 29.23 -11.86 27.21
CA PHE A 115 28.12 -11.78 28.17
C PHE A 115 27.13 -10.66 27.81
N GLN A 116 27.63 -9.47 27.44
CA GLN A 116 26.78 -8.36 26.99
C GLN A 116 26.07 -8.68 25.67
N LEU A 117 26.73 -9.37 24.73
CA LEU A 117 26.13 -9.84 23.49
C LEU A 117 25.00 -10.85 23.76
N LYS A 118 25.20 -11.82 24.66
CA LYS A 118 24.13 -12.75 25.08
C LYS A 118 22.94 -12.01 25.69
N LEU A 119 23.18 -11.01 26.54
CA LEU A 119 22.10 -10.20 27.12
C LEU A 119 21.34 -9.40 26.04
N LYS A 120 22.07 -8.87 25.05
CA LYS A 120 21.47 -8.14 23.92
C LYS A 120 20.69 -9.06 22.99
N ILE A 121 21.16 -10.27 22.73
CA ILE A 121 20.44 -11.31 21.97
C ILE A 121 19.14 -11.65 22.70
N TYR A 122 19.19 -11.95 24.00
CA TYR A 122 18.01 -12.23 24.82
C TYR A 122 16.97 -11.10 24.77
N TYR A 123 17.37 -9.83 24.85
CA TYR A 123 16.43 -8.70 24.72
C TYR A 123 15.94 -8.45 23.29
N LEU A 124 16.66 -8.90 22.25
CA LEU A 124 16.17 -8.87 20.88
C LEU A 124 15.19 -10.01 20.60
N GLU A 125 15.42 -11.20 21.18
CA GLU A 125 14.53 -12.36 21.14
C GLU A 125 13.23 -12.07 21.91
N ASP A 126 13.32 -11.53 23.14
CA ASP A 126 12.17 -11.05 23.94
C ASP A 126 11.39 -9.94 23.22
N ARG A 127 12.07 -9.08 22.44
CA ARG A 127 11.41 -8.07 21.61
C ARG A 127 10.82 -8.63 20.32
N LEU A 128 11.40 -9.68 19.73
CA LEU A 128 10.82 -10.41 18.60
C LEU A 128 9.55 -11.16 19.04
N GLY A 129 9.59 -11.85 20.18
CA GLY A 129 8.42 -12.53 20.76
C GLY A 129 7.31 -11.58 21.25
N LYS A 130 7.59 -10.28 21.35
CA LYS A 130 6.61 -9.21 21.66
C LYS A 130 6.10 -8.46 20.43
N LEU A 131 6.61 -8.75 19.22
CA LEU A 131 5.95 -8.36 17.98
C LEU A 131 4.81 -9.38 17.73
N SER A 132 3.62 -8.88 17.38
CA SER A 132 2.44 -9.74 17.19
C SER A 132 2.74 -10.84 16.16
N PRO A 133 2.20 -12.07 16.33
CA PRO A 133 2.18 -13.07 15.27
C PRO A 133 1.67 -12.52 13.94
N GLU A 134 0.75 -11.55 13.97
CA GLU A 134 0.26 -10.84 12.78
C GLU A 134 1.39 -10.18 11.97
N ASN A 135 2.35 -9.49 12.62
CA ASN A 135 3.46 -8.84 11.91
C ASN A 135 4.42 -9.87 11.28
N VAL A 136 4.53 -11.06 11.87
CA VAL A 136 5.34 -12.16 11.33
C VAL A 136 4.60 -12.85 10.18
N GLU A 137 3.28 -13.05 10.28
CA GLU A 137 2.43 -13.52 9.18
C GLU A 137 2.35 -12.51 8.03
N GLU A 138 2.34 -11.21 8.32
CA GLU A 138 2.30 -10.13 7.33
C GLU A 138 3.62 -10.06 6.55
N MET A 139 4.77 -10.11 7.24
CA MET A 139 6.07 -10.27 6.56
C MET A 139 6.22 -11.62 5.84
N ALA A 140 5.55 -12.69 6.31
CA ALA A 140 5.54 -13.98 5.60
C ALA A 140 4.69 -13.93 4.32
N LYS A 141 3.54 -13.25 4.36
CA LYS A 141 2.69 -12.95 3.18
C LYS A 141 3.43 -12.05 2.20
N GLU A 142 4.07 -10.98 2.67
CA GLU A 142 4.88 -10.10 1.82
C GLU A 142 6.04 -10.87 1.15
N ASN A 143 6.72 -11.76 1.88
CA ASN A 143 7.74 -12.64 1.28
C ASN A 143 7.16 -13.67 0.27
N ALA A 144 5.92 -14.13 0.46
CA ALA A 144 5.23 -14.99 -0.50
C ALA A 144 4.89 -14.22 -1.78
N ASP A 145 4.31 -13.02 -1.65
CA ASP A 145 4.01 -12.14 -2.79
C ASP A 145 5.27 -11.69 -3.53
N LEU A 146 6.35 -11.35 -2.81
CA LEU A 146 7.64 -11.03 -3.42
C LEU A 146 8.24 -12.24 -4.18
N LYS A 147 8.04 -13.47 -3.69
CA LYS A 147 8.42 -14.69 -4.44
C LYS A 147 7.59 -14.87 -5.70
N VAL A 148 6.28 -14.66 -5.64
CA VAL A 148 5.38 -14.74 -6.81
C VAL A 148 5.76 -13.67 -7.84
N GLN A 149 5.96 -12.42 -7.41
CA GLN A 149 6.43 -11.34 -8.28
C GLN A 149 7.81 -11.63 -8.88
N LEU A 150 8.76 -12.18 -8.10
CA LEU A 150 10.06 -12.60 -8.62
C LEU A 150 9.92 -13.71 -9.68
N GLN A 151 9.03 -14.69 -9.46
CA GLN A 151 8.78 -15.77 -10.41
C GLN A 151 8.12 -15.26 -11.71
N ILE A 152 7.18 -14.33 -11.61
CA ILE A 152 6.57 -13.63 -12.76
C ILE A 152 7.65 -12.83 -13.51
N LYS A 153 8.47 -12.03 -12.81
CA LYS A 153 9.54 -11.27 -13.45
C LYS A 153 10.59 -12.17 -14.07
N LEU A 154 10.89 -13.33 -13.49
CA LEU A 154 11.77 -14.34 -14.10
C LEU A 154 11.14 -15.01 -15.34
N SER A 155 9.83 -15.24 -15.38
CA SER A 155 9.16 -15.81 -16.56
C SER A 155 9.09 -14.78 -17.70
N GLU A 156 8.76 -13.52 -17.40
CA GLU A 156 8.86 -12.38 -18.33
C GLU A 156 10.29 -12.25 -18.88
N LEU A 157 11.32 -12.30 -18.02
CA LEU A 157 12.72 -12.18 -18.44
C LEU A 157 13.16 -13.38 -19.31
N ARG A 158 12.62 -14.59 -19.07
CA ARG A 158 12.82 -15.75 -19.97
C ARG A 158 12.12 -15.56 -21.32
N GLN A 159 10.88 -15.06 -21.34
CA GLN A 159 10.14 -14.75 -22.57
C GLN A 159 10.84 -13.66 -23.38
N LEU A 160 11.27 -12.57 -22.75
CA LEU A 160 12.07 -11.51 -23.37
C LEU A 160 13.42 -12.04 -23.88
N LYS A 161 14.11 -12.92 -23.13
CA LYS A 161 15.32 -13.60 -23.63
C LYS A 161 15.04 -14.57 -24.78
N LYS A 162 13.83 -15.11 -24.91
CA LYS A 162 13.41 -15.97 -26.03
C LYS A 162 13.14 -15.12 -27.27
N LEU A 163 12.29 -14.10 -27.16
CA LEU A 163 12.03 -13.09 -28.18
C LEU A 163 13.31 -12.40 -28.66
N LEU A 164 14.24 -12.08 -27.76
CA LEU A 164 15.54 -11.51 -28.12
C LEU A 164 16.40 -12.51 -28.89
N ARG A 165 16.37 -13.81 -28.56
CA ARG A 165 17.08 -14.85 -29.32
C ARG A 165 16.44 -15.11 -30.68
N GLU A 166 15.11 -15.12 -30.76
CA GLU A 166 14.34 -15.22 -32.00
C GLU A 166 14.61 -14.01 -32.91
N ALA A 167 14.65 -12.79 -32.36
CA ALA A 167 15.05 -11.58 -33.09
C ALA A 167 16.52 -11.64 -33.57
N HIS A 168 17.46 -12.12 -32.74
CA HIS A 168 18.86 -12.31 -33.16
C HIS A 168 19.04 -13.49 -34.13
N ALA A 169 18.12 -14.45 -34.17
CA ALA A 169 18.08 -15.51 -35.18
C ALA A 169 17.56 -14.93 -36.51
N ALA A 170 16.43 -14.24 -36.49
CA ALA A 170 15.87 -13.56 -37.67
C ALA A 170 16.83 -12.50 -38.25
N ILE A 171 17.54 -11.73 -37.41
CA ILE A 171 18.58 -10.79 -37.87
C ILE A 171 19.75 -11.56 -38.50
N ARG A 172 20.19 -12.69 -37.95
CA ARG A 172 21.24 -13.51 -38.56
C ARG A 172 20.78 -14.18 -39.85
N GLU A 173 19.51 -14.57 -39.95
CA GLU A 173 18.91 -15.16 -41.15
C GLU A 173 18.79 -14.11 -42.26
N LEU A 174 18.33 -12.89 -41.93
CA LEU A 174 18.35 -11.73 -42.83
C LEU A 174 19.77 -11.29 -43.21
N GLN A 175 20.76 -11.45 -42.33
CA GLN A 175 22.18 -11.20 -42.64
C GLN A 175 22.81 -12.32 -43.49
N ALA A 176 22.39 -13.58 -43.32
CA ALA A 176 22.81 -14.71 -44.15
C ALA A 176 22.20 -14.62 -45.56
N GLN A 177 20.92 -14.24 -45.67
CA GLN A 177 20.27 -13.89 -46.94
C GLN A 177 20.92 -12.68 -47.64
N LYS A 178 21.67 -11.85 -46.89
CA LYS A 178 22.41 -10.69 -47.43
C LYS A 178 23.71 -11.06 -48.17
N ASN A 179 24.04 -12.34 -48.25
CA ASN A 179 25.25 -12.86 -48.90
C ASN A 179 24.94 -13.58 -50.24
N CYS A 180 23.90 -13.13 -50.94
CA CYS A 180 23.63 -13.54 -52.32
C CYS A 180 23.66 -12.31 -53.25
N ASP A 181 24.45 -12.39 -54.31
CA ASP A 181 24.59 -11.33 -55.31
C ASP A 181 23.28 -11.14 -56.09
N LEU A 182 22.49 -10.08 -55.81
CA LEU A 182 21.60 -9.41 -56.77
C LEU A 182 20.95 -8.15 -56.17
N GLN A 183 21.70 -7.05 -56.25
CA GLN A 183 21.23 -5.69 -56.58
C GLN A 183 19.70 -5.46 -56.66
N HIS A 184 19.04 -5.20 -55.52
CA HIS A 184 17.82 -4.39 -55.45
C HIS A 184 17.95 -3.45 -54.25
N GLY A 185 18.00 -2.14 -54.50
CA GLY A 185 17.91 -1.13 -53.45
C GLY A 185 16.48 -1.02 -52.91
N MET A 186 16.28 -0.16 -51.91
CA MET A 186 14.94 0.36 -51.62
C MET A 186 14.34 0.92 -52.91
N THR A 187 13.03 0.79 -53.10
CA THR A 187 12.34 1.55 -54.16
C THR A 187 12.52 3.05 -53.91
N ASP A 188 12.61 3.85 -54.97
CA ASP A 188 12.85 5.30 -54.85
C ASP A 188 11.83 5.97 -53.90
N GLU A 189 10.58 5.49 -53.93
CA GLU A 189 9.49 5.89 -53.02
C GLU A 189 9.82 5.62 -51.54
N GLN A 190 10.35 4.44 -51.20
CA GLN A 190 10.73 4.11 -49.81
C GLN A 190 11.96 4.92 -49.36
N GLU A 191 12.91 5.18 -50.25
CA GLU A 191 14.06 6.03 -49.92
C GLU A 191 13.64 7.51 -49.79
N GLU A 192 12.65 7.97 -50.57
CA GLU A 192 12.05 9.29 -50.45
C GLU A 192 11.20 9.44 -49.17
N GLU A 193 10.37 8.46 -48.81
CA GLU A 193 9.67 8.41 -47.52
C GLU A 193 10.64 8.45 -46.34
N PHE A 194 11.73 7.67 -46.38
CA PHE A 194 12.73 7.68 -45.31
C PHE A 194 13.49 9.01 -45.22
N ARG A 195 13.81 9.63 -46.37
CA ARG A 195 14.38 11.00 -46.43
C ARG A 195 13.41 12.04 -45.88
N ASN A 196 12.12 11.94 -46.20
CA ASN A 196 11.07 12.85 -45.70
C ASN A 196 10.86 12.68 -44.20
N ALA A 197 10.80 11.46 -43.66
CA ALA A 197 10.71 11.20 -42.22
C ALA A 197 11.92 11.73 -41.45
N ILE A 198 13.13 11.62 -42.02
CA ILE A 198 14.35 12.22 -41.44
C ILE A 198 14.26 13.76 -41.48
N ALA A 199 13.83 14.35 -42.59
CA ALA A 199 13.68 15.80 -42.73
C ALA A 199 12.62 16.37 -41.76
N GLU A 200 11.48 15.70 -41.60
CA GLU A 200 10.43 16.06 -40.64
C GLU A 200 10.94 15.96 -39.20
N ARG A 201 11.60 14.86 -38.83
CA ARG A 201 12.20 14.68 -37.50
C ARG A 201 13.26 15.73 -37.20
N LEU A 202 14.06 16.14 -38.18
CA LEU A 202 15.02 17.25 -38.04
C LEU A 202 14.30 18.61 -37.90
N GLY A 203 13.23 18.84 -38.65
CA GLY A 203 12.39 20.03 -38.55
C GLY A 203 11.68 20.16 -37.19
N LEU A 204 11.13 19.07 -36.66
CA LEU A 204 10.55 19.00 -35.32
C LEU A 204 11.62 19.22 -34.24
N ARG A 205 12.81 18.65 -34.38
CA ARG A 205 13.94 18.90 -33.47
C ARG A 205 14.42 20.35 -33.50
N ALA A 206 14.38 21.01 -34.66
CA ALA A 206 14.67 22.44 -34.79
C ALA A 206 13.58 23.31 -34.11
N LYS A 207 12.30 23.00 -34.30
CA LYS A 207 11.17 23.67 -33.62
C LYS A 207 11.24 23.50 -32.10
N LEU A 208 11.50 22.31 -31.60
CA LEU A 208 11.70 22.05 -30.16
C LEU A 208 12.87 22.85 -29.59
N LYS A 209 13.98 22.98 -30.34
CA LYS A 209 15.12 23.81 -29.96
C LYS A 209 14.77 25.30 -29.91
N GLN A 210 13.97 25.79 -30.86
CA GLN A 210 13.47 27.18 -30.86
C GLN A 210 12.51 27.45 -29.69
N LEU A 211 11.59 26.52 -29.40
CA LEU A 211 10.69 26.63 -28.25
C LEU A 211 11.45 26.61 -26.93
N ALA A 212 12.44 25.74 -26.77
CA ALA A 212 13.31 25.71 -25.58
C ALA A 212 14.07 27.04 -25.41
N GLN A 213 14.61 27.61 -26.49
CA GLN A 213 15.28 28.92 -26.47
C GLN A 213 14.33 30.07 -26.14
N MET A 214 13.05 29.98 -26.55
CA MET A 214 12.03 30.98 -26.23
C MET A 214 11.57 30.88 -24.76
N ILE A 215 11.42 29.67 -24.22
CA ILE A 215 11.15 29.45 -22.79
C ILE A 215 12.31 30.03 -21.95
N GLU A 216 13.55 29.67 -22.29
CA GLU A 216 14.74 30.18 -21.61
C GLU A 216 14.89 31.72 -21.74
N ALA A 217 14.34 32.34 -22.79
CA ALA A 217 14.29 33.79 -22.92
C ALA A 217 13.23 34.42 -21.99
N LEU A 218 12.02 33.84 -21.95
CA LEU A 218 10.94 34.27 -21.05
C LEU A 218 11.32 34.09 -19.57
N GLU A 219 12.01 33.00 -19.21
CA GLU A 219 12.56 32.78 -17.87
C GLU A 219 13.58 33.86 -17.48
N ARG A 220 14.44 34.30 -18.41
CA ARG A 220 15.37 35.42 -18.16
C ARG A 220 14.64 36.75 -18.00
N GLU A 221 13.60 37.03 -18.79
CA GLU A 221 12.78 38.23 -18.62
C GLU A 221 12.01 38.23 -17.30
N MET A 222 11.46 37.08 -16.89
CA MET A 222 10.77 36.92 -15.60
C MET A 222 11.73 37.17 -14.43
N ASN A 223 12.90 36.51 -14.41
CA ASN A 223 13.93 36.74 -13.39
C ASN A 223 14.43 38.20 -13.34
N ALA A 224 14.49 38.88 -14.49
CA ALA A 224 14.81 40.31 -14.55
C ALA A 224 13.67 41.18 -13.96
N LYS A 225 12.41 40.82 -14.19
CA LYS A 225 11.24 41.49 -13.60
C LYS A 225 11.13 41.24 -12.10
N ASP A 226 11.43 40.04 -11.61
CA ASP A 226 11.47 39.75 -10.18
C ASP A 226 12.60 40.53 -9.49
N SER A 227 13.75 40.70 -10.16
CA SER A 227 14.84 41.56 -9.70
C SER A 227 14.45 43.04 -9.67
N GLU A 228 13.67 43.51 -10.65
CA GLU A 228 13.12 44.88 -10.69
C GLU A 228 12.08 45.10 -9.58
N ILE A 229 11.21 44.11 -9.31
CA ILE A 229 10.26 44.13 -8.20
C ILE A 229 10.99 44.20 -6.85
N LEU A 230 12.04 43.41 -6.64
CA LEU A 230 12.86 43.46 -5.42
C LEU A 230 13.54 44.82 -5.23
N GLN A 231 14.02 45.45 -6.30
CA GLN A 231 14.59 46.80 -6.23
C GLN A 231 13.52 47.87 -5.95
N LEU A 232 12.32 47.74 -6.52
CA LEU A 232 11.19 48.63 -6.24
C LEU A 232 10.67 48.45 -4.81
N GLN A 233 10.66 47.23 -4.27
CA GLN A 233 10.34 46.94 -2.87
C GLN A 233 11.37 47.56 -1.93
N SER A 234 12.67 47.29 -2.13
CA SER A 234 13.74 47.92 -1.35
C SER A 234 13.68 49.45 -1.39
N ARG A 235 13.29 50.03 -2.53
CA ARG A 235 13.15 51.49 -2.67
C ARG A 235 11.85 52.03 -2.07
N LEU A 236 10.82 51.19 -1.93
CA LEU A 236 9.60 51.53 -1.19
C LEU A 236 9.89 51.50 0.31
N ASP A 237 10.64 50.51 0.79
CA ASP A 237 11.12 50.41 2.18
C ASP A 237 12.07 51.60 2.54
N GLU A 238 12.89 52.07 1.61
CA GLU A 238 13.71 53.29 1.77
C GLU A 238 12.88 54.60 1.72
N LEU A 239 11.67 54.57 1.16
CA LEU A 239 10.75 55.72 1.10
C LEU A 239 9.70 55.71 2.22
N ASP A 240 9.60 54.62 2.99
CA ASP A 240 8.79 54.53 4.19
C ASP A 240 9.45 55.31 5.33
N MET A 241 9.39 56.65 5.20
CA MET A 241 9.83 57.60 6.22
C MET A 241 9.15 57.24 7.55
N PRO A 242 9.92 56.91 8.62
CA PRO A 242 9.34 56.36 9.84
C PRO A 242 8.32 57.33 10.44
N ALA A 243 7.15 56.81 10.77
CA ALA A 243 6.01 57.57 11.26
C ALA A 243 6.35 58.49 12.47
N GLU A 244 7.36 58.11 13.27
CA GLU A 244 7.98 58.94 14.31
C GLU A 244 8.25 60.39 13.86
N ILE A 245 8.76 60.63 12.65
CA ILE A 245 9.09 62.00 12.19
C ILE A 245 7.83 62.85 11.95
N ILE A 246 6.73 62.22 11.52
CA ILE A 246 5.44 62.88 11.31
C ILE A 246 4.75 63.11 12.67
N GLU A 247 4.87 62.15 13.58
CA GLU A 247 4.31 62.21 14.93
C GLU A 247 5.02 63.27 15.80
N ASP A 248 6.35 63.37 15.71
CA ASP A 248 7.19 64.42 16.30
C ASP A 248 6.87 65.84 15.77
N LEU A 249 6.50 65.96 14.49
CA LEU A 249 6.07 67.22 13.90
C LEU A 249 4.68 67.61 14.39
N LYS A 250 3.78 66.63 14.55
CA LYS A 250 2.41 66.84 15.00
C LYS A 250 2.35 67.28 16.47
N ALA A 251 3.08 66.62 17.36
CA ALA A 251 3.19 66.99 18.78
C ALA A 251 3.66 68.45 18.96
N LYS A 252 4.65 68.91 18.18
CA LYS A 252 5.16 70.29 18.23
C LYS A 252 4.12 71.34 17.84
N TYR A 253 3.15 71.02 16.98
CA TYR A 253 2.06 71.93 16.65
C TYR A 253 0.89 71.85 17.64
N GLU A 254 0.68 70.70 18.30
CA GLU A 254 -0.32 70.55 19.36
C GLU A 254 0.08 71.34 20.63
N ASP A 255 1.35 71.30 21.04
CA ASP A 255 1.87 72.11 22.15
C ASP A 255 1.71 73.63 21.89
N GLN A 256 2.00 74.09 20.67
CA GLN A 256 1.84 75.50 20.28
C GLN A 256 0.38 75.98 20.31
N ILE A 257 -0.59 75.08 20.10
CA ILE A 257 -2.01 75.41 20.20
C ILE A 257 -2.43 75.53 21.68
N GLY A 258 -1.84 74.72 22.58
CA GLY A 258 -2.05 74.83 24.02
C GLY A 258 -1.57 76.17 24.59
N ASP A 259 -0.31 76.55 24.30
CA ASP A 259 0.29 77.80 24.76
C ASP A 259 -0.51 79.05 24.35
N LEU A 260 -1.16 79.02 23.18
CA LEU A 260 -2.01 80.11 22.68
C LEU A 260 -3.38 80.15 23.35
N GLN A 261 -3.91 79.02 23.82
CA GLN A 261 -5.19 78.95 24.54
C GLN A 261 -5.05 79.47 25.97
N ASP A 262 -3.96 79.14 26.66
CA ASP A 262 -3.71 79.61 28.03
C ASP A 262 -3.51 81.14 28.10
N GLN A 263 -2.81 81.73 27.12
CA GLN A 263 -2.69 83.19 26.98
C GLN A 263 -4.06 83.87 26.82
N LEU A 264 -4.97 83.26 26.06
CA LEU A 264 -6.33 83.77 25.84
C LEU A 264 -7.18 83.73 27.13
N LEU A 265 -6.96 82.71 27.97
CA LEU A 265 -7.60 82.56 29.27
C LEU A 265 -7.13 83.64 30.27
N GLU A 266 -5.84 83.98 30.27
CA GLU A 266 -5.26 85.02 31.14
C GLU A 266 -5.74 86.43 30.74
N TYR A 267 -5.93 86.70 29.45
CA TYR A 267 -6.54 87.94 28.98
C TYR A 267 -8.01 88.11 29.38
N GLN A 268 -8.80 87.01 29.45
CA GLN A 268 -10.21 87.08 29.84
C GLN A 268 -10.41 87.35 31.34
N GLN A 269 -9.50 86.93 32.21
CA GLN A 269 -9.66 87.10 33.67
C GLN A 269 -9.37 88.53 34.16
N ASN A 270 -8.57 89.32 33.43
CA ASN A 270 -8.19 90.68 33.83
C ASN A 270 -9.20 91.77 33.42
N GLY A 271 -10.34 91.43 32.81
CA GLY A 271 -11.28 92.37 32.20
C GLY A 271 -12.33 93.05 33.10
N SER A 272 -12.31 92.85 34.42
CA SER A 272 -13.47 93.16 35.30
C SER A 272 -13.33 94.43 36.17
N HIS A 273 -12.66 95.50 35.71
CA HIS A 273 -12.48 96.70 36.55
C HIS A 273 -12.38 98.08 35.85
N MET A 274 -13.24 98.41 34.87
CA MET A 274 -13.45 99.82 34.48
C MET A 274 -14.86 100.10 33.94
N PHE A 275 -15.69 100.79 34.72
CA PHE A 275 -16.78 101.62 34.19
C PHE A 275 -17.08 102.79 35.15
N ASP A 276 -16.78 104.02 34.71
CA ASP A 276 -17.45 105.27 35.09
C ASP A 276 -16.79 106.45 34.32
N ASN A 277 -17.11 106.58 33.03
CA ASN A 277 -16.72 107.77 32.24
C ASN A 277 -17.69 108.01 31.05
N PRO A 278 -18.43 109.14 30.98
CA PRO A 278 -19.48 109.36 29.98
C PRO A 278 -19.03 109.47 28.52
N LYS A 279 -17.71 109.45 28.23
CA LYS A 279 -17.19 109.41 26.84
C LYS A 279 -17.04 107.99 26.29
N ALA A 280 -17.33 106.96 27.08
CA ALA A 280 -17.22 105.57 26.66
C ALA A 280 -18.39 105.11 25.76
N ASP A 281 -19.57 105.74 25.86
CA ASP A 281 -20.81 105.26 25.21
C ASP A 281 -20.73 105.21 23.67
N GLU A 282 -19.98 106.11 23.05
CA GLU A 282 -19.83 106.16 21.59
C GLU A 282 -18.85 105.07 21.09
N SER A 283 -17.72 104.89 21.79
CA SER A 283 -16.76 103.80 21.50
C SER A 283 -17.32 102.41 21.77
N TRP A 284 -18.15 102.25 22.81
CA TRP A 284 -18.83 100.99 23.09
C TRP A 284 -19.96 100.72 22.08
N ARG A 285 -20.65 101.74 21.57
CA ARG A 285 -21.60 101.54 20.45
C ARG A 285 -20.89 101.06 19.19
N THR A 286 -19.74 101.65 18.82
CA THR A 286 -18.95 101.15 17.68
C THR A 286 -18.48 99.72 17.93
N ARG A 287 -17.97 99.39 19.12
CA ARG A 287 -17.53 98.02 19.43
C ARG A 287 -18.69 97.01 19.49
N CYS A 288 -19.88 97.41 19.94
CA CYS A 288 -21.08 96.58 19.86
C CYS A 288 -21.53 96.37 18.42
N GLN A 289 -21.46 97.39 17.56
CA GLN A 289 -21.75 97.24 16.12
C GLN A 289 -20.72 96.35 15.40
N GLU A 290 -19.44 96.45 15.76
CA GLU A 290 -18.40 95.52 15.30
C GLU A 290 -18.71 94.09 15.76
N LEU A 291 -19.03 93.88 17.04
CA LEU A 291 -19.39 92.56 17.58
C LEU A 291 -20.70 92.00 16.98
N GLU A 292 -21.68 92.86 16.67
CA GLU A 292 -22.89 92.47 15.93
C GLU A 292 -22.56 92.04 14.49
N HIS A 293 -21.58 92.69 13.84
CA HIS A 293 -21.14 92.36 12.49
C HIS A 293 -20.22 91.11 12.45
N GLU A 294 -19.38 90.92 13.47
CA GLU A 294 -18.59 89.70 13.73
C GLU A 294 -19.53 88.51 14.03
N LEU A 295 -20.58 88.72 14.83
CA LEU A 295 -21.60 87.72 15.13
C LEU A 295 -22.44 87.36 13.89
N ALA A 296 -22.79 88.34 13.05
CA ALA A 296 -23.49 88.10 11.78
C ALA A 296 -22.62 87.29 10.81
N ALA A 297 -21.33 87.62 10.68
CA ALA A 297 -20.39 86.85 9.86
C ALA A 297 -20.23 85.41 10.37
N SER A 298 -20.08 85.21 11.68
CA SER A 298 -20.00 83.87 12.28
C SER A 298 -21.30 83.06 12.12
N GLN A 299 -22.47 83.72 12.11
CA GLN A 299 -23.75 83.07 11.80
C GLN A 299 -23.86 82.67 10.31
N GLU A 300 -23.31 83.47 9.40
CA GLU A 300 -23.24 83.15 7.97
C GLU A 300 -22.29 81.98 7.70
N GLU A 301 -21.10 81.97 8.32
CA GLU A 301 -20.17 80.82 8.30
C GLU A 301 -20.81 79.55 8.88
N LEU A 302 -21.56 79.65 9.99
CA LEU A 302 -22.31 78.51 10.56
C LEU A 302 -23.41 78.01 9.63
N LEU A 303 -24.11 78.90 8.91
CA LEU A 303 -25.10 78.51 7.91
C LEU A 303 -24.43 77.84 6.70
N GLN A 304 -23.27 78.33 6.26
CA GLN A 304 -22.50 77.73 5.18
C GLN A 304 -21.98 76.34 5.59
N ALA A 305 -21.31 76.20 6.73
CA ALA A 305 -20.84 74.92 7.25
C ALA A 305 -21.99 73.92 7.48
N ARG A 306 -23.17 74.40 7.88
CA ARG A 306 -24.38 73.56 7.98
C ARG A 306 -24.89 73.11 6.61
N SER A 307 -24.80 73.96 5.59
CA SER A 307 -25.15 73.59 4.20
C SER A 307 -24.19 72.55 3.64
N GLU A 308 -22.88 72.70 3.88
CA GLU A 308 -21.85 71.73 3.51
C GLU A 308 -22.01 70.39 4.26
N MET A 309 -22.43 70.43 5.53
CA MET A 309 -22.80 69.22 6.26
C MET A 309 -24.04 68.53 5.66
N THR A 310 -25.01 69.28 5.12
CA THR A 310 -26.17 68.67 4.44
C THR A 310 -25.81 68.05 3.09
N THR A 311 -24.89 68.64 2.30
CA THR A 311 -24.42 68.04 1.05
C THR A 311 -23.56 66.80 1.32
N MET A 312 -22.68 66.85 2.33
CA MET A 312 -21.90 65.70 2.78
C MET A 312 -22.80 64.54 3.26
N ASN A 313 -23.85 64.83 4.05
CA ASN A 313 -24.81 63.80 4.46
C ASN A 313 -25.56 63.19 3.26
N HIS A 314 -25.93 63.99 2.26
CA HIS A 314 -26.58 63.47 1.05
C HIS A 314 -25.65 62.54 0.24
N TYR A 315 -24.36 62.88 0.17
CA TYR A 315 -23.34 62.03 -0.43
C TYR A 315 -23.13 60.72 0.35
N LEU A 316 -23.08 60.77 1.69
CA LEU A 316 -23.00 59.58 2.54
C LEU A 316 -24.23 58.66 2.39
N GLU A 317 -25.43 59.23 2.26
CA GLU A 317 -26.65 58.45 2.01
C GLU A 317 -26.59 57.78 0.62
N GLN A 318 -26.11 58.48 -0.42
CA GLN A 318 -25.88 57.90 -1.74
C GLN A 318 -24.87 56.74 -1.69
N GLN A 319 -23.74 56.91 -0.99
CA GLN A 319 -22.75 55.83 -0.81
C GLN A 319 -23.32 54.64 -0.02
N ARG A 320 -24.23 54.89 0.93
CA ARG A 320 -24.94 53.84 1.68
C ARG A 320 -25.91 53.06 0.80
N ASP A 321 -26.60 53.72 -0.12
CA ASP A 321 -27.47 53.09 -1.14
C ASP A 321 -26.65 52.26 -2.14
N GLU A 322 -25.53 52.78 -2.64
CA GLU A 322 -24.61 52.08 -3.53
C GLU A 322 -24.02 50.82 -2.86
N LEU A 323 -23.60 50.92 -1.61
CA LEU A 323 -23.11 49.79 -0.81
C LEU A 323 -24.22 48.77 -0.49
N SER A 324 -25.47 49.22 -0.36
CA SER A 324 -26.64 48.35 -0.20
C SER A 324 -26.96 47.57 -1.48
N ARG A 325 -26.83 48.19 -2.65
CA ARG A 325 -26.94 47.51 -3.96
C ARG A 325 -25.84 46.47 -4.14
N ALA A 326 -24.58 46.85 -3.88
CA ALA A 326 -23.45 45.92 -3.96
C ALA A 326 -23.63 44.67 -3.06
N ARG A 327 -24.19 44.84 -1.85
CA ARG A 327 -24.54 43.70 -0.98
C ARG A 327 -25.60 42.77 -1.57
N ILE A 328 -26.60 43.31 -2.28
CA ILE A 328 -27.63 42.51 -2.97
C ILE A 328 -27.02 41.73 -4.13
N ASP A 329 -26.13 42.36 -4.91
CA ASP A 329 -25.45 41.69 -6.02
C ASP A 329 -24.48 40.60 -5.55
N VAL A 330 -23.72 40.83 -4.47
CA VAL A 330 -22.90 39.79 -3.82
C VAL A 330 -23.76 38.62 -3.33
N ALA A 331 -24.93 38.89 -2.72
CA ALA A 331 -25.85 37.84 -2.29
C ALA A 331 -26.45 37.05 -3.47
N LYS A 332 -26.67 37.71 -4.62
CA LYS A 332 -27.14 37.07 -5.86
C LYS A 332 -26.05 36.19 -6.49
N LEU A 333 -24.81 36.69 -6.58
CA LEU A 333 -23.66 35.94 -7.06
C LEU A 333 -23.33 34.75 -6.15
N SER A 334 -23.45 34.91 -4.83
CA SER A 334 -23.27 33.82 -3.87
C SER A 334 -24.24 32.67 -4.13
N ARG A 335 -25.55 32.97 -4.28
CA ARG A 335 -26.55 31.94 -4.64
C ARG A 335 -26.31 31.29 -6.00
N GLN A 336 -25.70 32.00 -6.96
CA GLN A 336 -25.31 31.42 -8.25
C GLN A 336 -24.10 30.51 -8.13
N LEU A 337 -23.13 30.84 -7.25
CA LEU A 337 -22.00 29.97 -6.92
C LEU A 337 -22.45 28.73 -6.15
N ASP A 338 -23.37 28.88 -5.19
CA ASP A 338 -23.96 27.77 -4.43
C ASP A 338 -24.69 26.80 -5.38
N GLY A 339 -25.59 27.33 -6.23
CA GLY A 339 -26.28 26.50 -7.24
C GLY A 339 -25.35 25.88 -8.30
N GLY A 340 -24.22 26.52 -8.61
CA GLY A 340 -23.18 25.94 -9.46
C GLY A 340 -22.36 24.85 -8.76
N ARG A 341 -22.17 24.97 -7.44
CA ARG A 341 -21.51 23.94 -6.61
C ARG A 341 -22.41 22.73 -6.39
N ASP A 342 -23.71 22.92 -6.22
CA ASP A 342 -24.71 21.84 -6.19
C ASP A 342 -24.74 21.07 -7.53
N GLN A 343 -24.64 21.78 -8.66
CA GLN A 343 -24.52 21.16 -9.99
C GLN A 343 -23.20 20.39 -10.15
N LEU A 344 -22.09 20.93 -9.65
CA LEU A 344 -20.80 20.25 -9.67
C LEU A 344 -20.85 18.95 -8.87
N HIS A 345 -21.37 18.98 -7.63
CA HIS A 345 -21.55 17.80 -6.81
C HIS A 345 -22.48 16.76 -7.45
N HIS A 346 -23.57 17.17 -8.11
CA HIS A 346 -24.42 16.22 -8.82
C HIS A 346 -23.69 15.56 -10.01
N ILE A 347 -22.80 16.28 -10.71
CA ILE A 347 -21.94 15.70 -11.75
C ILE A 347 -20.90 14.77 -11.14
N GLU A 348 -20.25 15.15 -10.05
CA GLU A 348 -19.29 14.31 -9.30
C GLU A 348 -19.95 13.00 -8.83
N ASP A 349 -21.12 13.07 -8.19
CA ASP A 349 -21.89 11.89 -7.76
C ASP A 349 -22.23 10.98 -8.95
N ASN A 350 -22.68 11.53 -10.07
CA ASN A 350 -22.98 10.74 -11.27
C ASN A 350 -21.70 10.07 -11.84
N HIS A 351 -20.58 10.79 -11.89
CA HIS A 351 -19.30 10.25 -12.35
C HIS A 351 -18.76 9.15 -11.41
N VAL A 352 -18.94 9.28 -10.09
CA VAL A 352 -18.59 8.23 -9.12
C VAL A 352 -19.44 6.98 -9.36
N ASN A 353 -20.76 7.14 -9.49
CA ASN A 353 -21.65 6.01 -9.79
C ASN A 353 -21.32 5.32 -11.13
N GLU A 354 -20.94 6.09 -12.17
CA GLU A 354 -20.47 5.53 -13.45
C GLU A 354 -19.13 4.79 -13.31
N MET A 355 -18.19 5.32 -12.51
CA MET A 355 -16.89 4.67 -12.25
C MET A 355 -17.03 3.40 -11.42
N ASP A 356 -17.94 3.38 -10.44
CA ASP A 356 -18.25 2.19 -9.64
C ASP A 356 -18.89 1.11 -10.53
N ALA A 357 -19.88 1.48 -11.37
CA ALA A 357 -20.51 0.55 -12.31
C ALA A 357 -19.51 -0.02 -13.35
N LEU A 358 -18.60 0.81 -13.87
CA LEU A 358 -17.52 0.34 -14.75
C LEU A 358 -16.52 -0.56 -14.03
N SER A 359 -16.25 -0.30 -12.75
CA SER A 359 -15.37 -1.15 -11.92
C SER A 359 -16.02 -2.50 -11.61
N GLU A 360 -17.32 -2.53 -11.27
CA GLU A 360 -18.08 -3.78 -11.12
C GLU A 360 -18.07 -4.59 -12.42
N GLN A 361 -18.32 -3.95 -13.57
CA GLN A 361 -18.29 -4.63 -14.86
C GLN A 361 -16.89 -5.16 -15.21
N PHE A 362 -15.84 -4.39 -14.98
CA PHE A 362 -14.46 -4.85 -15.20
C PHE A 362 -14.08 -6.03 -14.29
N ASN A 363 -14.54 -6.03 -13.04
CA ASN A 363 -14.34 -7.16 -12.13
C ASN A 363 -15.05 -8.43 -12.61
N LEU A 364 -16.28 -8.31 -13.14
CA LEU A 364 -17.01 -9.44 -13.74
C LEU A 364 -16.29 -10.00 -14.98
N ASP A 365 -15.84 -9.13 -15.88
CA ASP A 365 -15.07 -9.53 -17.07
C ASP A 365 -13.75 -10.21 -16.68
N MET A 366 -13.06 -9.71 -15.63
CA MET A 366 -11.84 -10.32 -15.10
C MET A 366 -12.08 -11.68 -14.44
N ASP A 367 -13.21 -11.89 -13.75
CA ASP A 367 -13.58 -13.19 -13.18
C ASP A 367 -13.94 -14.21 -14.26
N ASP A 368 -14.59 -13.80 -15.35
CA ASP A 368 -14.86 -14.69 -16.49
C ASP A 368 -13.58 -15.03 -17.28
N LEU A 369 -12.65 -14.08 -17.42
CA LEU A 369 -11.31 -14.35 -17.96
C LEU A 369 -10.49 -15.29 -17.05
N ARG A 370 -10.65 -15.22 -15.73
CA ARG A 370 -10.03 -16.18 -14.79
C ARG A 370 -10.58 -17.58 -14.99
N LYS A 371 -11.91 -17.75 -15.00
CA LYS A 371 -12.57 -19.05 -15.28
C LYS A 371 -12.14 -19.62 -16.64
N HIS A 372 -11.97 -18.78 -17.66
CA HIS A 372 -11.52 -19.25 -18.97
C HIS A 372 -10.05 -19.67 -18.97
N ASN A 373 -9.17 -18.97 -18.24
CA ASN A 373 -7.78 -19.40 -18.05
C ASN A 373 -7.68 -20.69 -17.24
N GLU A 374 -8.52 -20.89 -16.22
CA GLU A 374 -8.63 -22.16 -15.47
C GLU A 374 -9.04 -23.29 -16.42
N GLN A 375 -10.09 -23.11 -17.23
CA GLN A 375 -10.50 -24.09 -18.24
C GLN A 375 -9.41 -24.40 -19.28
N LEU A 376 -8.64 -23.41 -19.73
CA LEU A 376 -7.53 -23.61 -20.65
C LEU A 376 -6.34 -24.32 -19.97
N GLN A 377 -6.12 -24.06 -18.68
CA GLN A 377 -5.11 -24.75 -17.89
C GLN A 377 -5.48 -26.23 -17.69
N ASP A 378 -6.74 -26.53 -17.36
CA ASP A 378 -7.25 -27.90 -17.24
C ASP A 378 -7.14 -28.64 -18.59
N GLN A 379 -7.52 -28.00 -19.70
CA GLN A 379 -7.33 -28.57 -21.06
C GLN A 379 -5.86 -28.83 -21.40
N CYS A 380 -4.95 -27.95 -20.97
CA CYS A 380 -3.50 -28.17 -21.13
C CYS A 380 -3.00 -29.34 -20.27
N GLN A 381 -3.55 -29.55 -19.08
CA GLN A 381 -3.23 -30.70 -18.22
C GLN A 381 -3.77 -32.01 -18.83
N ASP A 382 -5.01 -32.03 -19.32
CA ASP A 382 -5.62 -33.19 -20.00
C ASP A 382 -4.83 -33.58 -21.26
N LEU A 383 -4.44 -32.60 -22.09
CA LEU A 383 -3.59 -32.82 -23.27
C LEU A 383 -2.19 -33.30 -22.90
N GLY A 384 -1.63 -32.80 -21.79
CA GLY A 384 -0.38 -33.28 -21.22
C GLY A 384 -0.47 -34.75 -20.81
N ALA A 385 -1.48 -35.10 -20.01
CA ALA A 385 -1.73 -36.47 -19.57
C ALA A 385 -1.96 -37.43 -20.74
N TRP A 386 -2.71 -37.02 -21.76
CA TRP A 386 -2.92 -37.82 -22.97
C TRP A 386 -1.63 -38.06 -23.75
N ARG A 387 -0.80 -37.02 -23.93
CA ARG A 387 0.52 -37.13 -24.58
C ARG A 387 1.44 -38.05 -23.79
N ASP A 388 1.45 -37.96 -22.46
CA ASP A 388 2.33 -38.74 -21.60
C ASP A 388 1.88 -40.22 -21.56
N GLU A 389 0.57 -40.50 -21.63
CA GLU A 389 0.03 -41.85 -21.81
C GLU A 389 0.40 -42.44 -23.19
N ASP A 390 0.33 -41.63 -24.26
CA ASP A 390 0.68 -42.07 -25.62
C ASP A 390 2.20 -42.31 -25.76
N ALA A 391 3.02 -41.45 -25.15
CA ALA A 391 4.46 -41.63 -25.04
C ALA A 391 4.81 -42.91 -24.24
N ALA A 392 4.09 -43.21 -23.15
CA ALA A 392 4.27 -44.45 -22.40
C ALA A 392 3.90 -45.69 -23.22
N ARG A 393 2.83 -45.64 -24.03
CA ARG A 393 2.48 -46.74 -24.97
C ARG A 393 3.56 -46.95 -26.01
N HIS A 394 4.11 -45.89 -26.58
CA HIS A 394 5.20 -46.00 -27.56
C HIS A 394 6.53 -46.46 -26.93
N ALA A 395 6.83 -46.06 -25.69
CA ALA A 395 7.97 -46.57 -24.94
C ALA A 395 7.84 -48.08 -24.70
N GLN A 396 6.67 -48.57 -24.28
CA GLN A 396 6.41 -50.01 -24.12
C GLN A 396 6.57 -50.76 -25.45
N GLN A 397 6.02 -50.23 -26.55
CA GLN A 397 6.18 -50.84 -27.88
C GLN A 397 7.64 -50.93 -28.32
N LEU A 398 8.47 -49.93 -27.99
CA LEU A 398 9.91 -49.97 -28.26
C LEU A 398 10.62 -50.99 -27.36
N GLU A 399 10.27 -51.09 -26.08
CA GLU A 399 10.82 -52.09 -25.17
C GLU A 399 10.49 -53.52 -25.64
N ASP A 400 9.23 -53.77 -26.04
CA ASP A 400 8.79 -55.05 -26.59
C ASP A 400 9.56 -55.41 -27.88
N ILE A 401 9.77 -54.46 -28.79
CA ILE A 401 10.56 -54.65 -30.02
C ILE A 401 12.05 -54.88 -29.73
N VAL A 402 12.63 -54.19 -28.74
CA VAL A 402 14.02 -54.40 -28.32
C VAL A 402 14.19 -55.80 -27.74
N ALA A 403 13.25 -56.27 -26.91
CA ALA A 403 13.25 -57.63 -26.40
C ALA A 403 13.18 -58.68 -27.53
N GLU A 404 12.30 -58.48 -28.53
CA GLU A 404 12.26 -59.35 -29.72
C GLU A 404 13.58 -59.33 -30.51
N LEU A 405 14.25 -58.18 -30.63
CA LEU A 405 15.54 -58.06 -31.31
C LEU A 405 16.69 -58.71 -30.54
N ASP A 406 16.69 -58.65 -29.21
CA ASP A 406 17.66 -59.34 -28.36
C ASP A 406 17.49 -60.86 -28.44
N ASP A 407 16.24 -61.36 -28.41
CA ASP A 407 15.93 -62.78 -28.65
C ASP A 407 16.42 -63.23 -30.05
N ARG A 408 16.16 -62.45 -31.10
CA ARG A 408 16.67 -62.74 -32.46
C ARG A 408 18.19 -62.66 -32.55
N THR A 409 18.83 -61.78 -31.80
CA THR A 409 20.30 -61.67 -31.74
C THR A 409 20.90 -62.89 -31.04
N SER A 410 20.26 -63.38 -29.98
CA SER A 410 20.61 -64.64 -29.30
C SER A 410 20.43 -65.85 -30.22
N GLU A 411 19.31 -65.96 -30.96
CA GLU A 411 19.13 -66.99 -31.99
C GLU A 411 20.22 -66.94 -33.07
N LEU A 412 20.56 -65.75 -33.57
CA LEU A 412 21.61 -65.56 -34.57
C LEU A 412 23.00 -65.96 -34.04
N ALA A 413 23.31 -65.66 -32.78
CA ALA A 413 24.56 -66.08 -32.15
C ALA A 413 24.64 -67.62 -32.06
N GLN A 414 23.57 -68.29 -31.62
CA GLN A 414 23.50 -69.75 -31.59
C GLN A 414 23.67 -70.38 -32.98
N LEU A 415 23.06 -69.77 -34.02
CA LEU A 415 23.24 -70.22 -35.40
C LEU A 415 24.66 -69.98 -35.94
N GLN A 416 25.34 -68.92 -35.51
CA GLN A 416 26.74 -68.67 -35.86
C GLN A 416 27.68 -69.70 -35.20
N ASP A 417 27.46 -70.05 -33.94
CA ASP A 417 28.22 -71.09 -33.25
C ASP A 417 27.98 -72.48 -33.88
N HIS A 418 26.74 -72.85 -34.18
CA HIS A 418 26.44 -74.09 -34.92
C HIS A 418 27.10 -74.12 -36.31
N LEU A 419 27.14 -72.99 -37.02
CA LEU A 419 27.83 -72.88 -38.31
C LEU A 419 29.35 -73.04 -38.15
N ARG A 420 29.93 -72.51 -37.08
CA ARG A 420 31.35 -72.63 -36.74
C ARG A 420 31.72 -74.07 -36.41
N ASP A 421 30.96 -74.75 -35.57
CA ASP A 421 31.13 -76.18 -35.28
C ASP A 421 31.07 -77.03 -36.55
N ALA A 422 30.11 -76.75 -37.44
CA ALA A 422 30.02 -77.41 -38.74
C ALA A 422 31.22 -77.13 -39.65
N GLN A 423 31.78 -75.92 -39.62
CA GLN A 423 32.99 -75.57 -40.37
C GLN A 423 34.24 -76.28 -39.82
N ASP A 424 34.38 -76.39 -38.51
CA ASP A 424 35.50 -77.11 -37.88
C ASP A 424 35.36 -78.64 -38.10
N HIS A 425 34.17 -79.21 -38.02
CA HIS A 425 33.92 -80.60 -38.44
C HIS A 425 34.26 -80.84 -39.93
N LEU A 426 33.93 -79.90 -40.83
CA LEU A 426 34.33 -79.99 -42.24
C LEU A 426 35.85 -79.85 -42.44
N ARG A 427 36.53 -79.06 -41.60
CA ARG A 427 37.99 -78.92 -41.59
C ARG A 427 38.66 -80.22 -41.16
N ASP A 428 38.17 -80.84 -40.10
CA ASP A 428 38.66 -82.15 -39.61
C ASP A 428 38.39 -83.27 -40.63
N ALA A 429 37.21 -83.29 -41.26
CA ALA A 429 36.90 -84.22 -42.34
C ALA A 429 37.84 -84.05 -43.54
N ARG A 430 38.17 -82.81 -43.92
CA ARG A 430 39.15 -82.50 -44.97
C ARG A 430 40.57 -82.95 -44.58
N ALA A 431 40.98 -82.72 -43.33
CA ALA A 431 42.26 -83.19 -42.82
C ALA A 431 42.34 -84.73 -42.84
N MET A 432 41.28 -85.42 -42.39
CA MET A 432 41.17 -86.87 -42.51
C MET A 432 41.26 -87.33 -43.97
N LEU A 433 40.53 -86.70 -44.91
CA LEU A 433 40.64 -87.00 -46.34
C LEU A 433 42.06 -86.80 -46.87
N HIS A 434 42.78 -85.76 -46.46
CA HIS A 434 44.19 -85.58 -46.82
C HIS A 434 45.07 -86.71 -46.27
N THR A 435 44.89 -87.14 -45.02
CA THR A 435 45.63 -88.31 -44.50
C THR A 435 45.30 -89.61 -45.25
N LYS A 436 44.03 -89.82 -45.62
CA LYS A 436 43.60 -90.98 -46.41
C LYS A 436 44.18 -90.94 -47.83
N ASN A 437 44.17 -89.79 -48.49
CA ASN A 437 44.79 -89.61 -49.81
C ASN A 437 46.31 -89.82 -49.75
N ALA A 438 46.98 -89.37 -48.68
CA ALA A 438 48.40 -89.67 -48.47
C ALA A 438 48.67 -91.17 -48.23
N THR A 439 47.75 -91.90 -47.59
CA THR A 439 47.85 -93.38 -47.51
C THR A 439 47.55 -94.06 -48.85
N ILE A 440 46.61 -93.54 -49.64
CA ILE A 440 46.30 -94.07 -50.99
C ILE A 440 47.53 -93.89 -51.90
N SER A 441 48.14 -92.70 -51.94
CA SER A 441 49.37 -92.46 -52.71
C SER A 441 50.51 -93.41 -52.30
N LYS A 442 50.67 -93.70 -51.00
CA LYS A 442 51.64 -94.72 -50.54
C LYS A 442 51.31 -96.13 -51.02
N LEU A 443 50.03 -96.51 -51.04
CA LEU A 443 49.58 -97.81 -51.57
C LEU A 443 49.75 -97.87 -53.10
N GLU A 444 49.49 -96.78 -53.82
CA GLU A 444 49.73 -96.66 -55.26
C GLU A 444 51.22 -96.80 -55.59
N ASP A 445 52.11 -96.18 -54.81
CA ASP A 445 53.55 -96.32 -54.99
C ASP A 445 54.05 -97.73 -54.63
N GLN A 446 53.47 -98.38 -53.61
CA GLN A 446 53.70 -99.80 -53.34
C GLN A 446 53.23 -100.70 -54.49
N ILE A 447 52.08 -100.41 -55.12
CA ILE A 447 51.58 -101.12 -56.29
C ILE A 447 52.53 -100.93 -57.49
N LYS A 448 53.00 -99.71 -57.75
CA LYS A 448 54.00 -99.43 -58.80
C LYS A 448 55.30 -100.19 -58.54
N GLN A 449 55.75 -100.27 -57.29
CA GLN A 449 56.96 -101.00 -56.92
C GLN A 449 56.79 -102.52 -57.13
N LEU A 450 55.65 -103.09 -56.74
CA LEU A 450 55.32 -104.49 -57.03
C LEU A 450 55.20 -104.77 -58.54
N GLN A 451 54.65 -103.84 -59.32
CA GLN A 451 54.60 -103.94 -60.79
C GLN A 451 56.01 -103.89 -61.42
N LEU A 452 56.92 -103.08 -60.87
CA LEU A 452 58.32 -103.03 -61.28
C LEU A 452 59.05 -104.34 -60.94
N GLU A 453 58.77 -104.93 -59.78
CA GLU A 453 59.31 -106.24 -59.36
C GLU A 453 58.80 -107.37 -60.27
N ILE A 454 57.51 -107.38 -60.64
CA ILE A 454 56.97 -108.33 -61.63
C ILE A 454 57.66 -108.15 -62.98
N SER A 455 57.77 -106.91 -63.48
CA SER A 455 58.42 -106.61 -64.77
C SER A 455 59.89 -107.04 -64.80
N ARG A 456 60.58 -106.95 -63.66
CA ARG A 456 61.94 -107.47 -63.50
C ARG A 456 61.97 -109.00 -63.50
N HIS A 457 61.02 -109.65 -62.84
CA HIS A 457 60.92 -111.11 -62.82
C HIS A 457 60.60 -111.71 -64.19
N ASP A 458 59.82 -110.99 -65.02
CA ASP A 458 59.56 -111.33 -66.42
C ASP A 458 60.81 -111.13 -67.30
N ALA A 459 61.60 -110.07 -67.04
CA ALA A 459 62.87 -109.85 -67.73
C ALA A 459 63.93 -110.91 -67.36
N ASP A 460 63.99 -111.33 -66.10
CA ASP A 460 64.86 -112.41 -65.64
C ASP A 460 64.43 -113.76 -66.24
N ALA A 461 63.11 -114.03 -66.37
CA ALA A 461 62.59 -115.21 -67.05
C ALA A 461 62.94 -115.24 -68.56
N ALA A 462 62.86 -114.09 -69.25
CA ALA A 462 63.29 -113.96 -70.64
C ALA A 462 64.82 -114.10 -70.81
N HIS A 463 65.60 -113.74 -69.80
CA HIS A 463 67.05 -113.92 -69.78
C HIS A 463 67.44 -115.41 -69.61
N ASP A 464 66.74 -116.12 -68.73
CA ASP A 464 66.95 -117.56 -68.52
C ASP A 464 66.49 -118.42 -69.73
N GLU A 465 65.44 -118.02 -70.45
CA GLU A 465 65.00 -118.70 -71.68
C GLU A 465 65.99 -118.46 -72.86
N ALA A 466 66.62 -117.27 -72.92
CA ALA A 466 67.61 -116.94 -73.95
C ALA A 466 68.98 -117.63 -73.75
N ILE A 467 69.36 -117.96 -72.52
CA ILE A 467 70.65 -118.61 -72.20
C ILE A 467 70.60 -120.14 -72.40
N ALA A 468 69.41 -120.76 -72.38
CA ALA A 468 69.23 -122.20 -72.60
C ALA A 468 69.30 -122.65 -74.08
N MET A 469 69.07 -121.75 -75.04
CA MET A 469 68.80 -122.08 -76.46
C MET A 469 70.03 -122.26 -77.39
N LYS A 470 71.28 -122.24 -76.88
CA LYS A 470 72.48 -122.14 -77.73
C LYS A 470 73.58 -123.17 -77.48
N SER A 471 73.22 -124.44 -77.26
CA SER A 471 74.18 -125.56 -77.17
C SER A 471 73.62 -126.89 -77.70
N LYS A 472 74.29 -127.42 -78.74
CA LYS A 472 74.08 -128.72 -79.43
C LYS A 472 72.81 -128.83 -80.29
N GLN A 473 72.76 -129.37 -81.51
CA GLN A 473 73.67 -130.02 -82.48
C GLN A 473 72.92 -131.23 -83.06
N ASN A 474 72.78 -131.26 -84.39
CA ASN A 474 72.54 -132.40 -85.27
C ASN A 474 71.29 -133.31 -85.15
N SER A 475 70.77 -133.58 -86.37
CA SER A 475 70.28 -134.86 -86.90
C SER A 475 68.88 -135.39 -86.56
N GLY A 476 68.05 -135.47 -87.61
CA GLY A 476 67.57 -136.78 -88.09
C GLY A 476 66.07 -136.94 -88.42
N SER A 477 65.74 -137.09 -89.72
CA SER A 477 64.58 -137.81 -90.32
C SER A 477 63.14 -137.48 -89.86
N LEU A 478 62.14 -137.15 -90.70
CA LEU A 478 61.59 -137.65 -91.99
C LEU A 478 60.25 -138.40 -91.81
N ALA A 479 59.23 -138.01 -92.61
CA ALA A 479 57.91 -138.64 -92.93
C ALA A 479 56.70 -137.68 -92.71
N SER A 480 55.63 -137.58 -93.55
CA SER A 480 55.38 -138.11 -94.92
C SER A 480 54.18 -137.41 -95.65
N LEU A 481 54.13 -137.54 -96.99
CA LEU A 481 52.98 -137.37 -97.94
C LEU A 481 52.41 -135.93 -98.18
N ARG A 482 51.90 -135.52 -99.38
CA ARG A 482 51.36 -136.28 -100.55
C ARG A 482 51.33 -135.49 -101.91
N ALA A 483 51.64 -136.16 -103.05
CA ALA A 483 51.23 -136.00 -104.50
C ALA A 483 51.25 -134.61 -105.23
N ASP A 484 51.42 -134.43 -106.57
CA ASP A 484 51.06 -135.20 -107.81
C ASP A 484 52.20 -135.27 -108.94
N THR A 485 51.88 -135.56 -110.23
CA THR A 485 52.58 -136.50 -111.17
C THR A 485 53.40 -136.00 -112.41
N VAL A 486 54.05 -136.95 -113.15
CA VAL A 486 55.28 -136.86 -114.02
C VAL A 486 55.23 -137.69 -115.35
N PRO A 487 55.73 -137.19 -116.52
CA PRO A 487 56.69 -137.95 -117.41
C PRO A 487 57.62 -137.08 -118.35
N LEU A 488 58.46 -137.56 -119.30
CA LEU A 488 59.59 -138.56 -119.28
C LEU A 488 60.37 -138.63 -120.66
N HIS A 489 61.70 -138.91 -120.64
CA HIS A 489 62.52 -139.76 -121.58
C HIS A 489 63.68 -139.21 -122.48
N ASP A 490 64.57 -140.14 -122.87
CA ASP A 490 66.03 -140.09 -123.13
C ASP A 490 66.42 -140.47 -124.59
N PHE A 491 67.60 -141.09 -124.86
CA PHE A 491 68.92 -140.49 -125.16
C PHE A 491 69.80 -141.56 -125.88
N GLN A 492 70.73 -141.15 -126.74
CA GLN A 492 71.93 -141.90 -127.25
C GLN A 492 71.76 -143.04 -128.27
N LEU A 493 72.48 -142.90 -129.41
CA LEU A 493 73.28 -144.00 -129.97
C LEU A 493 74.49 -143.47 -130.78
N ILE A 494 75.61 -143.23 -130.10
CA ILE A 494 76.95 -142.95 -130.67
C ILE A 494 77.87 -144.06 -130.18
N SER A 495 78.61 -144.76 -131.05
CA SER A 495 79.83 -145.53 -130.69
C SER A 495 80.53 -146.23 -131.90
N LYS A 496 80.98 -145.49 -132.93
CA LYS A 496 82.02 -146.07 -133.82
C LYS A 496 83.03 -145.14 -134.50
N ASP A 497 82.71 -143.85 -134.71
CA ASP A 497 83.72 -142.89 -135.20
C ASP A 497 84.83 -142.58 -134.17
N LEU A 498 84.67 -143.10 -132.95
CA LEU A 498 85.53 -142.95 -131.78
C LEU A 498 87.02 -143.23 -132.07
N ALA A 499 87.35 -144.24 -132.88
CA ALA A 499 88.75 -144.61 -133.16
C ALA A 499 89.54 -143.53 -133.93
N GLN A 500 88.89 -142.68 -134.74
CA GLN A 500 89.57 -141.55 -135.40
C GLN A 500 89.65 -140.29 -134.51
N SER A 501 88.99 -140.31 -133.35
CA SER A 501 89.12 -139.26 -132.32
C SER A 501 90.41 -139.43 -131.53
N GLU A 502 90.88 -140.66 -131.28
CA GLU A 502 91.96 -140.93 -130.33
C GLU A 502 93.34 -140.37 -130.74
N ASP A 503 93.74 -140.39 -132.01
CA ASP A 503 95.01 -139.75 -132.45
C ASP A 503 94.92 -138.21 -132.47
N ARG A 504 93.72 -137.66 -132.70
CA ARG A 504 93.47 -136.23 -132.53
C ARG A 504 93.53 -135.84 -131.04
N ASN A 505 92.99 -136.68 -130.16
CA ASN A 505 92.99 -136.45 -128.72
C ASN A 505 94.40 -136.35 -128.16
N ARG A 506 95.35 -137.25 -128.50
CA ARG A 506 96.72 -137.16 -127.96
C ARG A 506 97.44 -135.84 -128.25
N LYS A 507 97.20 -135.24 -129.43
CA LYS A 507 97.77 -133.91 -129.80
C LYS A 507 96.99 -132.74 -129.17
N LEU A 508 95.70 -132.91 -128.89
CA LEU A 508 94.90 -131.94 -128.14
C LEU A 508 95.25 -131.97 -126.65
N GLU A 509 95.43 -133.15 -126.04
CA GLU A 509 95.76 -133.36 -124.63
C GLU A 509 97.04 -132.63 -124.21
N SER A 510 98.10 -132.65 -125.04
CA SER A 510 99.34 -131.92 -124.70
C SER A 510 99.15 -130.41 -124.69
N LYS A 511 98.32 -129.87 -125.59
CA LYS A 511 97.95 -128.44 -125.62
C LYS A 511 96.98 -128.09 -124.49
N LEU A 512 96.07 -128.99 -124.16
CA LEU A 512 95.10 -128.84 -123.08
C LEU A 512 95.79 -128.78 -121.71
N ARG A 513 96.84 -129.58 -121.48
CA ARG A 513 97.66 -129.49 -120.24
C ARG A 513 98.29 -128.11 -120.06
N VAL A 514 98.98 -127.58 -121.08
CA VAL A 514 99.58 -126.23 -120.98
C VAL A 514 98.52 -125.15 -120.77
N ALA A 515 97.36 -125.25 -121.43
CA ALA A 515 96.25 -124.32 -121.26
C ALA A 515 95.57 -124.42 -119.87
N THR A 516 95.48 -125.63 -119.29
CA THR A 516 94.92 -125.83 -117.94
C THR A 516 95.87 -125.35 -116.86
N ASP A 517 97.18 -125.59 -116.99
CA ASP A 517 98.18 -125.08 -116.05
C ASP A 517 98.23 -123.53 -116.06
N GLN A 518 98.15 -122.91 -117.25
CA GLN A 518 98.02 -121.45 -117.38
C GLN A 518 96.72 -120.91 -116.79
N ARG A 519 95.60 -121.62 -116.97
CA ARG A 519 94.30 -121.22 -116.42
C ARG A 519 94.28 -121.32 -114.89
N ILE A 520 94.83 -122.37 -114.29
CA ILE A 520 94.91 -122.53 -112.83
C ILE A 520 95.80 -121.44 -112.21
N ALA A 521 96.89 -121.04 -112.88
CA ALA A 521 97.71 -119.91 -112.45
C ALA A 521 96.94 -118.58 -112.50
N ALA A 522 96.14 -118.34 -113.55
CA ALA A 522 95.30 -117.16 -113.67
C ALA A 522 94.16 -117.14 -112.63
N GLU A 523 93.50 -118.29 -112.38
CA GLU A 523 92.43 -118.41 -111.36
C GLU A 523 92.97 -118.18 -109.94
N ARG A 524 94.22 -118.57 -109.64
CA ARG A 524 94.88 -118.24 -108.36
C ARG A 524 95.14 -116.74 -108.19
N LEU A 525 95.76 -116.10 -109.19
CA LEU A 525 96.00 -114.65 -109.16
C LEU A 525 94.69 -113.86 -109.05
N ASN A 526 93.61 -114.33 -109.67
CA ASN A 526 92.31 -113.68 -109.61
C ASN A 526 91.59 -113.90 -108.26
N ALA A 527 91.85 -115.02 -107.58
CA ALA A 527 91.41 -115.25 -106.20
C ALA A 527 92.18 -114.35 -105.21
N GLU A 528 93.51 -114.29 -105.30
CA GLU A 528 94.35 -113.42 -104.48
C GLU A 528 93.97 -111.93 -104.63
N ALA A 529 93.63 -111.48 -105.85
CA ALA A 529 93.12 -110.14 -106.10
C ALA A 529 91.70 -109.92 -105.53
N SER A 530 90.84 -110.94 -105.55
CA SER A 530 89.49 -110.87 -104.98
C SER A 530 89.53 -110.77 -103.45
N ASP A 531 90.43 -111.49 -102.79
CA ASP A 531 90.60 -111.45 -101.34
C ASP A 531 91.13 -110.08 -100.88
N GLN A 532 92.09 -109.50 -101.60
CA GLN A 532 92.59 -108.14 -101.35
C GLN A 532 91.52 -107.06 -101.53
N ILE A 533 90.62 -107.20 -102.52
CA ILE A 533 89.49 -106.28 -102.72
C ILE A 533 88.49 -106.40 -101.56
N ALA A 534 88.23 -107.61 -101.06
CA ALA A 534 87.34 -107.82 -99.92
C ALA A 534 87.90 -107.19 -98.63
N GLU A 535 89.20 -107.35 -98.38
CA GLU A 535 89.89 -106.77 -97.22
C GLU A 535 89.83 -105.23 -97.25
N LEU A 536 90.22 -104.60 -98.38
CA LEU A 536 90.12 -103.15 -98.57
C LEU A 536 88.68 -102.61 -98.49
N THR A 537 87.68 -103.41 -98.86
CA THR A 537 86.26 -103.01 -98.76
C THR A 537 85.79 -102.99 -97.31
N ASN A 538 86.24 -103.95 -96.49
CA ASN A 538 85.97 -103.95 -95.05
C ASN A 538 86.67 -102.76 -94.37
N ASP A 539 87.95 -102.50 -94.67
CA ASP A 539 88.69 -101.37 -94.09
C ASP A 539 88.04 -100.02 -94.43
N LEU A 540 87.50 -99.87 -95.65
CA LEU A 540 86.70 -98.70 -96.04
C LEU A 540 85.37 -98.59 -95.29
N SER A 541 84.70 -99.71 -94.98
CA SER A 541 83.49 -99.69 -94.15
C SER A 541 83.81 -99.25 -92.72
N ASP A 542 84.84 -99.86 -92.12
CA ASP A 542 85.31 -99.55 -90.76
C ASP A 542 85.74 -98.08 -90.65
N HIS A 543 86.38 -97.52 -91.68
CA HIS A 543 86.71 -96.10 -91.72
C HIS A 543 85.49 -95.19 -91.86
N ASN A 544 84.48 -95.56 -92.66
CA ASN A 544 83.25 -94.76 -92.79
C ASN A 544 82.42 -94.76 -91.51
N ASP A 545 82.31 -95.89 -90.81
CA ASP A 545 81.59 -95.97 -89.53
C ASP A 545 82.30 -95.17 -88.42
N ARG A 546 83.65 -95.21 -88.40
CA ARG A 546 84.45 -94.32 -87.52
C ARG A 546 84.26 -92.84 -87.88
N LEU A 547 84.16 -92.49 -89.16
CA LEU A 547 83.96 -91.10 -89.60
C LEU A 547 82.59 -90.58 -89.11
N ARG A 548 81.52 -91.36 -89.31
CA ARG A 548 80.17 -91.04 -88.79
C ARG A 548 80.15 -90.86 -87.28
N TYR A 549 80.85 -91.70 -86.54
CA TYR A 549 80.94 -91.57 -85.08
C TYR A 549 81.55 -90.22 -84.66
N TYR A 550 82.59 -89.75 -85.35
CA TYR A 550 83.18 -88.43 -85.08
C TYR A 550 82.28 -87.27 -85.53
N GLU A 551 81.64 -87.37 -86.70
CA GLU A 551 80.67 -86.36 -87.18
C GLU A 551 79.48 -86.18 -86.21
N GLU A 552 79.00 -87.27 -85.63
CA GLU A 552 77.90 -87.22 -84.66
C GLU A 552 78.35 -86.68 -83.29
N GLN A 553 79.58 -86.98 -82.82
CA GLN A 553 80.15 -86.31 -81.65
C GLN A 553 80.31 -84.80 -81.86
N ASP A 554 80.83 -84.35 -83.00
CA ASP A 554 81.06 -82.93 -83.28
C ASP A 554 79.72 -82.16 -83.40
N SER A 555 78.71 -82.83 -83.94
CA SER A 555 77.32 -82.35 -83.99
C SER A 555 76.63 -82.31 -82.62
N GLN A 556 77.03 -83.13 -81.65
CA GLN A 556 76.56 -83.05 -80.26
C GLN A 556 77.28 -81.92 -79.51
N LEU A 557 78.60 -81.84 -79.64
CA LEU A 557 79.42 -80.81 -78.98
C LEU A 557 79.03 -79.39 -79.42
N SER A 558 78.77 -79.20 -80.72
CA SER A 558 78.29 -77.93 -81.28
C SER A 558 76.96 -77.49 -80.65
N ARG A 559 76.01 -78.41 -80.48
CA ARG A 559 74.72 -78.13 -79.81
C ARG A 559 74.89 -77.79 -78.33
N GLU A 560 75.82 -78.43 -77.63
CA GLU A 560 76.10 -78.09 -76.22
C GLU A 560 76.72 -76.69 -76.09
N ILE A 561 77.62 -76.31 -77.01
CA ILE A 561 78.22 -74.97 -77.04
C ILE A 561 77.17 -73.89 -77.32
N GLU A 562 76.27 -74.09 -78.30
CA GLU A 562 75.17 -73.15 -78.56
C GLU A 562 74.23 -73.00 -77.35
N ALA A 563 73.87 -74.11 -76.70
CA ALA A 563 73.03 -74.09 -75.49
C ALA A 563 73.71 -73.33 -74.33
N ARG A 564 75.03 -73.51 -74.14
CA ARG A 564 75.82 -72.78 -73.14
C ARG A 564 75.92 -71.29 -73.45
N LEU A 565 76.16 -70.92 -74.71
CA LEU A 565 76.24 -69.51 -75.14
C LEU A 565 74.91 -68.77 -74.93
N LYS A 566 73.79 -69.43 -75.23
CA LYS A 566 72.46 -68.88 -74.94
C LYS A 566 72.22 -68.70 -73.44
N LEU A 567 72.55 -69.72 -72.63
CA LEU A 567 72.44 -69.64 -71.17
C LEU A 567 73.32 -68.51 -70.58
N THR A 568 74.51 -68.27 -71.13
CA THR A 568 75.35 -67.13 -70.70
C THR A 568 74.76 -65.78 -71.08
N SER A 569 74.18 -65.65 -72.28
CA SER A 569 73.48 -64.43 -72.71
C SER A 569 72.26 -64.13 -71.83
N ASP A 570 71.45 -65.16 -71.51
CA ASP A 570 70.29 -65.02 -70.64
C ASP A 570 70.71 -64.69 -69.19
N LEU A 571 71.83 -65.26 -68.72
CA LEU A 571 72.42 -64.93 -67.41
C LEU A 571 72.96 -63.49 -67.34
N GLU A 572 73.55 -62.97 -68.42
CA GLU A 572 74.02 -61.59 -68.48
C GLU A 572 72.86 -60.59 -68.55
N SER A 573 71.83 -60.90 -69.33
CA SER A 573 70.59 -60.10 -69.40
C SER A 573 69.87 -60.02 -68.04
N THR A 574 69.72 -61.17 -67.36
CA THR A 574 69.11 -61.19 -66.01
C THR A 574 69.96 -60.49 -64.96
N LYS A 575 71.29 -60.59 -65.01
CA LYS A 575 72.19 -59.80 -64.14
C LYS A 575 72.04 -58.29 -64.36
N ALA A 576 71.93 -57.84 -65.62
CA ALA A 576 71.70 -56.44 -65.94
C ALA A 576 70.36 -55.93 -65.38
N GLN A 577 69.28 -56.70 -65.56
CA GLN A 577 67.96 -56.38 -64.99
C GLN A 577 67.98 -56.33 -63.45
N VAL A 578 68.69 -57.26 -62.80
CA VAL A 578 68.85 -57.24 -61.33
C VAL A 578 69.64 -56.02 -60.86
N MET A 579 70.70 -55.61 -61.57
CA MET A 579 71.44 -54.39 -61.24
C MET A 579 70.58 -53.12 -61.39
N GLU A 580 69.78 -53.04 -62.45
CA GLU A 580 68.86 -51.92 -62.66
C GLU A 580 67.78 -51.86 -61.55
N LEU A 581 67.18 -53.00 -61.22
CA LEU A 581 66.20 -53.10 -60.11
C LEU A 581 66.82 -52.74 -58.76
N LEU A 582 68.05 -53.18 -58.46
CA LEU A 582 68.76 -52.77 -57.25
C LEU A 582 68.99 -51.26 -57.22
N GLN A 583 69.42 -50.66 -58.33
CA GLN A 583 69.60 -49.20 -58.43
C GLN A 583 68.27 -48.44 -58.28
N MET A 584 67.17 -48.96 -58.81
CA MET A 584 65.83 -48.40 -58.61
C MET A 584 65.37 -48.52 -57.16
N VAL A 585 65.59 -49.66 -56.50
CA VAL A 585 65.29 -49.86 -55.08
C VAL A 585 66.10 -48.91 -54.20
N GLU A 586 67.38 -48.70 -54.51
CA GLU A 586 68.25 -47.80 -53.75
C GLU A 586 67.86 -46.31 -53.93
N LYS A 587 67.51 -45.89 -55.16
CA LYS A 587 66.91 -44.57 -55.42
C LYS A 587 65.58 -44.39 -54.71
N ASN A 588 64.68 -45.38 -54.76
CA ASN A 588 63.40 -45.34 -54.08
C ASN A 588 63.55 -45.31 -52.56
N LYS A 589 64.56 -46.01 -52.01
CA LYS A 589 64.88 -45.97 -50.57
C LYS A 589 65.42 -44.60 -50.16
N ALA A 590 66.29 -43.99 -50.95
CA ALA A 590 66.78 -42.63 -50.70
C ALA A 590 65.63 -41.60 -50.73
N ALA A 591 64.76 -41.65 -51.75
CA ALA A 591 63.58 -40.79 -51.84
C ALA A 591 62.56 -41.03 -50.71
N ALA A 592 62.41 -42.28 -50.26
CA ALA A 592 61.59 -42.61 -49.09
C ALA A 592 62.18 -42.03 -47.80
N MET A 593 63.50 -42.09 -47.62
CA MET A 593 64.19 -41.50 -46.46
C MET A 593 64.08 -39.98 -46.44
N GLU A 594 64.29 -39.31 -47.58
CA GLU A 594 64.10 -37.85 -47.70
C GLU A 594 62.64 -37.45 -47.41
N LYS A 595 61.66 -38.25 -47.87
CA LYS A 595 60.25 -38.04 -47.54
C LYS A 595 59.95 -38.26 -46.05
N THR A 596 60.56 -39.26 -45.39
CA THR A 596 60.39 -39.45 -43.93
C THR A 596 61.04 -38.33 -43.14
N ASP A 597 62.23 -37.86 -43.53
CA ASP A 597 62.91 -36.73 -42.85
C ASP A 597 62.10 -35.43 -43.00
N LEU A 598 61.49 -35.20 -44.17
CA LEU A 598 60.58 -34.08 -44.38
C LEU A 598 59.31 -34.21 -43.51
N LEU A 599 58.67 -35.38 -43.47
CA LEU A 599 57.50 -35.64 -42.61
C LEU A 599 57.83 -35.47 -41.13
N ASP A 600 59.00 -35.92 -40.67
CA ASP A 600 59.51 -35.71 -39.31
C ASP A 600 59.72 -34.22 -39.02
N SER A 601 60.26 -33.45 -39.96
CA SER A 601 60.42 -32.01 -39.81
C SER A 601 59.07 -31.29 -39.71
N GLN A 602 58.10 -31.67 -40.56
CA GLN A 602 56.74 -31.13 -40.56
C GLN A 602 55.98 -31.52 -39.30
N SER A 603 56.14 -32.75 -38.80
CA SER A 603 55.55 -33.20 -37.53
C SER A 603 56.09 -32.36 -36.37
N ARG A 604 57.40 -32.15 -36.28
CA ARG A 604 58.02 -31.30 -35.25
C ARG A 604 57.59 -29.84 -35.33
N GLU A 605 57.30 -29.33 -36.54
CA GLU A 605 56.72 -27.99 -36.73
C GLU A 605 55.24 -27.95 -36.31
N MET A 606 54.46 -28.98 -36.65
CA MET A 606 53.08 -29.15 -36.19
C MET A 606 53.02 -29.20 -34.65
N ASP A 607 53.89 -29.99 -34.00
CA ASP A 607 53.97 -30.06 -32.54
C ASP A 607 54.30 -28.70 -31.90
N ARG A 608 55.22 -27.93 -32.50
CA ARG A 608 55.53 -26.57 -32.05
C ARG A 608 54.35 -25.61 -32.22
N LEU A 609 53.63 -25.71 -33.33
CA LEU A 609 52.42 -24.91 -33.58
C LEU A 609 51.30 -25.30 -32.62
N ASN A 610 51.07 -26.60 -32.37
CA ASN A 610 50.12 -27.10 -31.37
C ASN A 610 50.44 -26.60 -29.95
N VAL A 611 51.71 -26.62 -29.54
CA VAL A 611 52.14 -26.05 -28.24
C VAL A 611 51.91 -24.54 -28.19
N LYS A 612 52.05 -23.82 -29.31
CA LYS A 612 51.75 -22.39 -29.38
C LYS A 612 50.26 -22.10 -29.38
N ILE A 613 49.45 -22.91 -30.06
CA ILE A 613 47.98 -22.85 -30.07
C ILE A 613 47.46 -23.06 -28.64
N ARG A 614 47.84 -24.16 -27.97
CA ARG A 614 47.46 -24.41 -26.56
C ARG A 614 47.79 -23.24 -25.64
N LYS A 615 48.98 -22.65 -25.75
CA LYS A 615 49.35 -21.46 -24.95
C LYS A 615 48.53 -20.21 -25.26
N LEU A 616 48.01 -20.08 -26.48
CA LEU A 616 47.09 -19.00 -26.85
C LEU A 616 45.67 -19.31 -26.38
N ASP A 617 45.25 -20.57 -26.41
CA ASP A 617 43.96 -21.02 -25.88
C ASP A 617 43.91 -20.87 -24.35
N ASP A 618 44.97 -21.29 -23.63
CA ASP A 618 45.14 -21.08 -22.18
C ASP A 618 45.06 -19.57 -21.83
N ALA A 619 45.78 -18.73 -22.60
CA ALA A 619 45.76 -17.28 -22.39
C ALA A 619 44.39 -16.66 -22.72
N ALA A 620 43.72 -17.14 -23.77
CA ALA A 620 42.37 -16.69 -24.13
C ALA A 620 41.35 -17.09 -23.05
N ALA A 621 41.47 -18.30 -22.47
CA ALA A 621 40.64 -18.73 -21.35
C ALA A 621 40.84 -17.83 -20.12
N THR A 622 42.09 -17.51 -19.75
CA THR A 622 42.35 -16.58 -18.62
C THR A 622 41.80 -15.17 -18.88
N LEU A 623 41.88 -14.67 -20.11
CA LEU A 623 41.34 -13.34 -20.46
C LEU A 623 39.80 -13.33 -20.52
N GLU A 624 39.16 -14.43 -20.89
CA GLU A 624 37.71 -14.56 -20.87
C GLU A 624 37.20 -14.70 -19.42
N GLU A 625 37.94 -15.38 -18.54
CA GLU A 625 37.67 -15.41 -17.08
C GLU A 625 37.82 -14.02 -16.45
N GLU A 626 38.91 -13.30 -16.71
CA GLU A 626 39.10 -11.91 -16.26
C GLU A 626 37.98 -10.98 -16.78
N LYS A 627 37.55 -11.17 -18.03
CA LYS A 627 36.41 -10.44 -18.61
C LYS A 627 35.09 -10.77 -17.92
N GLU A 628 34.80 -12.03 -17.65
CA GLU A 628 33.58 -12.43 -16.94
C GLU A 628 33.57 -11.86 -15.51
N GLN A 629 34.69 -11.91 -14.80
CA GLN A 629 34.86 -11.26 -13.50
C GLN A 629 34.59 -9.75 -13.59
N LEU A 630 35.20 -9.03 -14.53
CA LEU A 630 34.96 -7.60 -14.73
C LEU A 630 33.51 -7.28 -15.13
N GLU A 631 32.84 -8.13 -15.91
CA GLU A 631 31.42 -7.98 -16.22
C GLU A 631 30.53 -8.20 -14.99
N THR A 632 30.85 -9.17 -14.12
CA THR A 632 30.12 -9.35 -12.85
C THR A 632 30.31 -8.15 -11.91
N GLU A 633 31.54 -7.67 -11.72
CA GLU A 633 31.80 -6.44 -10.96
C GLU A 633 31.06 -5.22 -11.53
N LEU A 634 30.97 -5.09 -12.85
CA LEU A 634 30.27 -3.98 -13.48
C LEU A 634 28.76 -4.07 -13.26
N ARG A 635 28.17 -5.28 -13.29
CA ARG A 635 26.76 -5.52 -12.92
C ARG A 635 26.51 -5.18 -11.45
N ASP A 636 27.38 -5.60 -10.53
CA ASP A 636 27.24 -5.34 -9.09
C ASP A 636 27.42 -3.85 -8.73
N ARG A 637 28.32 -3.15 -9.43
CA ARG A 637 28.43 -1.69 -9.32
C ARG A 637 27.19 -1.00 -9.91
N ALA A 638 26.61 -1.51 -11.00
CA ALA A 638 25.39 -0.95 -11.59
C ALA A 638 24.16 -1.15 -10.69
N THR A 639 23.98 -2.31 -10.05
CA THR A 639 22.92 -2.54 -9.06
C THR A 639 23.11 -1.65 -7.83
N THR A 640 24.35 -1.51 -7.34
CA THR A 640 24.69 -0.58 -6.25
C THR A 640 24.36 0.86 -6.59
N ILE A 641 24.68 1.33 -7.80
CA ILE A 641 24.31 2.67 -8.28
C ILE A 641 22.79 2.83 -8.39
N ALA A 642 22.06 1.80 -8.84
CA ALA A 642 20.60 1.82 -8.89
C ALA A 642 19.97 1.94 -7.48
N MET A 643 20.45 1.17 -6.51
CA MET A 643 20.02 1.26 -5.11
C MET A 643 20.31 2.65 -4.52
N LEU A 644 21.51 3.20 -4.74
CA LEU A 644 21.87 4.54 -4.28
C LEU A 644 21.02 5.63 -4.95
N ARG A 645 20.63 5.46 -6.23
CA ARG A 645 19.69 6.38 -6.91
C ARG A 645 18.28 6.29 -6.36
N SER A 646 17.75 5.09 -6.08
CA SER A 646 16.45 4.92 -5.40
C SER A 646 16.47 5.63 -4.05
N ARG A 647 17.52 5.36 -3.25
CA ARG A 647 17.64 5.95 -1.92
C ARG A 647 17.81 7.47 -1.95
N LEU A 648 18.47 8.00 -2.97
CA LEU A 648 18.58 9.45 -3.18
C LEU A 648 17.23 10.06 -3.56
N ALA A 649 16.46 9.42 -4.46
CA ALA A 649 15.11 9.87 -4.81
C ALA A 649 14.13 9.81 -3.61
N GLU A 650 14.21 8.76 -2.78
CA GLU A 650 13.46 8.65 -1.51
C GLU A 650 13.81 9.80 -0.55
N LEU A 651 15.09 10.13 -0.40
CA LEU A 651 15.56 11.23 0.46
C LEU A 651 15.19 12.60 -0.10
N GLU A 652 15.22 12.80 -1.42
CA GLU A 652 14.75 14.03 -2.08
C GLU A 652 13.23 14.20 -1.92
N LEU A 653 12.45 13.13 -2.06
CA LEU A 653 11.00 13.14 -1.81
C LEU A 653 10.68 13.42 -0.34
N SER A 654 11.34 12.72 0.59
CA SER A 654 11.16 12.93 2.03
C SER A 654 11.55 14.35 2.46
N LYS A 655 12.64 14.90 1.89
CA LYS A 655 13.00 16.30 2.10
C LYS A 655 11.95 17.25 1.53
N LYS A 656 11.45 17.01 0.31
CA LYS A 656 10.40 17.85 -0.29
C LYS A 656 9.12 17.84 0.54
N GLN A 657 8.72 16.68 1.07
CA GLN A 657 7.60 16.54 2.01
C GLN A 657 7.87 17.33 3.31
N GLN A 658 9.06 17.25 3.88
CA GLN A 658 9.42 18.01 5.09
C GLN A 658 9.49 19.54 4.84
N ASP A 659 9.98 19.97 3.68
CA ASP A 659 9.99 21.36 3.25
C ASP A 659 8.54 21.85 3.01
N GLU A 660 7.67 21.03 2.42
CA GLU A 660 6.22 21.31 2.26
C GLU A 660 5.49 21.37 3.61
N GLU A 661 5.71 20.40 4.51
CA GLU A 661 5.14 20.38 5.87
C GLU A 661 5.56 21.62 6.68
N SER A 662 6.84 21.96 6.67
CA SER A 662 7.34 23.16 7.38
C SER A 662 6.86 24.48 6.75
N SER A 663 6.64 24.51 5.43
CA SER A 663 5.98 25.65 4.76
C SER A 663 4.48 25.73 5.11
N GLY A 664 3.82 24.57 5.27
CA GLY A 664 2.45 24.45 5.76
C GLY A 664 2.32 24.92 7.20
N GLU A 665 3.26 24.55 8.07
CA GLU A 665 3.24 24.92 9.48
C GLU A 665 3.59 26.40 9.70
N THR A 666 4.49 26.98 8.89
CA THR A 666 4.76 28.43 8.89
C THR A 666 3.62 29.25 8.29
N THR A 667 2.93 28.78 7.26
CA THR A 667 1.72 29.46 6.75
C THR A 667 0.56 29.34 7.74
N ARG A 668 0.37 28.18 8.39
CA ARG A 668 -0.66 27.96 9.42
C ARG A 668 -0.44 28.79 10.67
N THR A 669 0.79 28.86 11.18
CA THR A 669 1.11 29.77 12.30
C THR A 669 0.99 31.25 11.91
N ARG A 670 1.24 31.62 10.64
CA ARG A 670 0.96 32.96 10.12
C ARG A 670 -0.54 33.27 10.08
N THR A 671 -1.39 32.34 9.63
CA THR A 671 -2.85 32.52 9.68
C THR A 671 -3.36 32.59 11.11
N ASP A 672 -2.89 31.71 12.00
CA ASP A 672 -3.27 31.72 13.43
C ASP A 672 -2.88 33.04 14.10
N LEU A 673 -1.73 33.64 13.74
CA LEU A 673 -1.33 34.96 14.22
C LEU A 673 -2.21 36.08 13.66
N VAL A 674 -2.63 36.00 12.40
CA VAL A 674 -3.58 36.97 11.79
C VAL A 674 -4.94 36.86 12.47
N ASP A 675 -5.48 35.67 12.63
CA ASP A 675 -6.79 35.43 13.26
C ASP A 675 -6.77 35.82 14.74
N ARG A 676 -5.69 35.50 15.47
CA ARG A 676 -5.50 35.97 16.86
C ARG A 676 -5.46 37.49 16.94
N ASN A 677 -4.73 38.14 16.03
CA ASN A 677 -4.64 39.61 16.01
C ASN A 677 -5.98 40.26 15.61
N SER A 678 -6.72 39.66 14.68
CA SER A 678 -8.08 40.06 14.32
C SER A 678 -9.02 39.95 15.52
N LEU A 679 -9.08 38.77 16.16
CA LEU A 679 -9.89 38.52 17.35
C LEU A 679 -9.55 39.47 18.50
N LEU A 680 -8.26 39.72 18.77
CA LEU A 680 -7.83 40.67 19.80
C LEU A 680 -8.28 42.10 19.50
N LEU A 681 -8.23 42.53 18.24
CA LEU A 681 -8.73 43.85 17.83
C LEU A 681 -10.26 43.94 17.95
N THR A 682 -10.99 42.89 17.55
CA THR A 682 -12.46 42.80 17.73
C THR A 682 -12.86 42.80 19.21
N ILE A 683 -12.11 42.11 20.07
CA ILE A 683 -12.30 42.16 21.54
C ILE A 683 -12.07 43.60 22.04
N LEU A 684 -11.03 44.31 21.57
CA LEU A 684 -10.80 45.69 21.98
C LEU A 684 -11.94 46.62 21.51
N GLN A 685 -12.41 46.49 20.27
CA GLN A 685 -13.56 47.25 19.74
C GLN A 685 -14.84 46.99 20.56
N HIS A 686 -15.13 45.73 20.91
CA HIS A 686 -16.27 45.42 21.76
C HIS A 686 -16.10 45.97 23.19
N LEU A 687 -14.90 45.93 23.75
CA LEU A 687 -14.61 46.54 25.06
C LEU A 687 -14.83 48.06 25.04
N GLU A 688 -14.38 48.76 24.00
CA GLU A 688 -14.65 50.20 23.85
C GLU A 688 -16.16 50.48 23.73
N SER A 689 -16.88 49.69 22.92
CA SER A 689 -18.34 49.80 22.78
C SER A 689 -19.09 49.57 24.09
N ILE A 690 -18.72 48.57 24.89
CA ILE A 690 -19.33 48.27 26.19
C ILE A 690 -19.01 49.36 27.24
N LEU A 691 -17.80 49.91 27.20
CA LEU A 691 -17.34 50.94 28.14
C LEU A 691 -17.83 52.35 27.80
N GLY A 692 -18.56 52.53 26.69
CA GLY A 692 -19.00 53.85 26.24
C GLY A 692 -17.83 54.72 25.76
N GLY A 693 -16.78 54.12 25.21
CA GLY A 693 -15.78 54.84 24.44
C GLY A 693 -16.45 55.60 23.30
N ASP A 694 -16.02 56.83 23.05
CA ASP A 694 -16.68 57.71 22.07
C ASP A 694 -16.72 57.02 20.70
N SER A 695 -17.92 56.73 20.20
CA SER A 695 -18.18 55.99 18.97
C SER A 695 -17.79 56.76 17.69
N ARG A 696 -16.90 57.74 17.85
CA ARG A 696 -16.27 58.61 16.86
C ARG A 696 -14.77 58.31 16.70
N LEU A 697 -14.17 57.50 17.58
CA LEU A 697 -12.82 56.98 17.36
C LEU A 697 -12.86 55.96 16.22
N ASP A 698 -12.41 56.39 15.05
CA ASP A 698 -12.35 55.57 13.85
C ASP A 698 -11.46 54.34 14.07
N SER A 699 -11.77 53.22 13.41
CA SER A 699 -11.12 51.92 13.67
C SER A 699 -9.60 51.92 13.38
N ASN A 700 -9.08 52.96 12.73
CA ASN A 700 -7.65 53.17 12.50
C ASN A 700 -6.92 53.86 13.66
N MET A 701 -7.61 54.50 14.60
CA MET A 701 -7.03 55.16 15.79
C MET A 701 -6.84 54.20 16.97
N LEU A 702 -7.42 53.00 16.90
CA LEU A 702 -7.22 51.94 17.89
C LEU A 702 -5.83 51.31 17.73
N PRO A 703 -5.10 51.04 18.83
CA PRO A 703 -3.82 50.34 18.78
C PRO A 703 -3.95 49.00 18.06
N LYS A 704 -3.08 48.72 17.08
CA LYS A 704 -3.12 47.46 16.30
C LYS A 704 -2.18 46.42 16.92
N PRO A 705 -2.62 45.17 17.18
CA PRO A 705 -1.78 44.12 17.77
C PRO A 705 -0.50 43.82 16.99
N SER A 706 -0.52 44.05 15.67
CA SER A 706 0.59 43.81 14.74
C SER A 706 1.67 44.89 14.74
N GLY A 707 1.38 46.11 15.22
CA GLY A 707 2.35 47.22 15.21
C GLY A 707 3.16 47.28 16.50
N ASN A 708 2.48 47.45 17.65
CA ASN A 708 3.12 47.45 18.96
C ASN A 708 2.24 46.69 19.97
N PHE A 709 2.49 45.38 20.08
CA PHE A 709 1.74 44.50 20.97
C PHE A 709 1.84 44.93 22.46
N GLY A 710 2.95 45.53 22.89
CA GLY A 710 3.10 46.04 24.25
C GLY A 710 2.12 47.18 24.56
N TYR A 711 2.02 48.16 23.67
CA TYR A 711 1.06 49.26 23.80
C TYR A 711 -0.39 48.77 23.68
N PHE A 712 -0.69 47.94 22.68
CA PHE A 712 -2.00 47.30 22.51
C PHE A 712 -2.43 46.52 23.76
N SER A 713 -1.56 45.65 24.27
CA SER A 713 -1.84 44.82 25.45
C SER A 713 -2.07 45.68 26.69
N ASN A 714 -1.28 46.73 26.91
CA ASN A 714 -1.48 47.64 28.05
C ASN A 714 -2.81 48.41 27.94
N HIS A 715 -3.18 48.86 26.74
CA HIS A 715 -4.46 49.54 26.51
C HIS A 715 -5.65 48.57 26.72
N LEU A 716 -5.59 47.37 26.14
CA LEU A 716 -6.56 46.30 26.35
C LEU A 716 -6.72 45.93 27.84
N LEU A 717 -5.61 45.82 28.57
CA LEU A 717 -5.60 45.52 30.01
C LEU A 717 -6.22 46.68 30.83
N SER A 718 -6.01 47.93 30.42
CA SER A 718 -6.62 49.11 31.06
C SER A 718 -8.15 49.14 30.85
N ARG A 719 -8.61 48.84 29.63
CA ARG A 719 -10.05 48.67 29.33
C ARG A 719 -10.65 47.48 30.08
N LEU A 720 -9.99 46.32 30.12
CA LEU A 720 -10.42 45.17 30.92
C LEU A 720 -10.50 45.47 32.43
N LYS A 721 -9.55 46.22 33.00
CA LYS A 721 -9.63 46.69 34.39
C LYS A 721 -10.80 47.64 34.62
N SER A 722 -11.06 48.55 33.68
CA SER A 722 -12.22 49.43 33.71
C SER A 722 -13.54 48.64 33.65
N LEU A 723 -13.63 47.62 32.78
CA LEU A 723 -14.79 46.74 32.67
C LEU A 723 -14.97 45.88 33.92
N SER A 724 -13.89 45.35 34.50
CA SER A 724 -13.93 44.64 35.79
C SER A 724 -14.44 45.55 36.90
N GLY A 725 -14.03 46.83 36.94
CA GLY A 725 -14.58 47.82 37.84
C GLY A 725 -16.07 48.06 37.62
N LEU A 726 -16.51 48.18 36.35
CA LEU A 726 -17.92 48.31 35.99
C LEU A 726 -18.75 47.09 36.40
N PHE A 727 -18.21 45.87 36.23
CA PHE A 727 -18.84 44.63 36.70
C PHE A 727 -19.02 44.62 38.21
N VAL A 728 -18.01 44.99 39.00
CA VAL A 728 -18.12 45.06 40.47
C VAL A 728 -19.16 46.12 40.89
N LEU A 729 -19.21 47.27 40.19
CA LEU A 729 -20.22 48.30 40.44
C LEU A 729 -21.63 47.81 40.06
N PHE A 730 -21.77 47.08 38.97
CA PHE A 730 -23.03 46.49 38.52
C PHE A 730 -23.50 45.38 39.47
N GLU A 731 -22.62 44.47 39.89
CA GLU A 731 -22.93 43.39 40.84
C GLU A 731 -23.34 43.96 42.20
N ARG A 732 -22.65 45.01 42.68
CA ARG A 732 -23.07 45.74 43.88
C ARG A 732 -24.47 46.35 43.71
N LYS A 733 -24.73 47.03 42.59
CA LYS A 733 -26.02 47.69 42.33
C LYS A 733 -27.16 46.69 42.08
N ALA A 734 -26.84 45.53 41.50
CA ALA A 734 -27.77 44.41 41.34
C ALA A 734 -28.12 43.80 42.69
N LYS A 735 -27.14 43.59 43.60
CA LYS A 735 -27.39 43.18 44.99
C LYS A 735 -28.17 44.23 45.79
N GLU A 736 -27.91 45.51 45.59
CA GLU A 736 -28.70 46.61 46.19
C GLU A 736 -30.17 46.55 45.71
N LEU A 737 -30.42 46.37 44.41
CA LEU A 737 -31.77 46.20 43.86
C LEU A 737 -32.44 44.88 44.29
N GLU A 738 -31.69 43.78 44.36
CA GLU A 738 -32.19 42.49 44.85
C GLU A 738 -32.59 42.60 46.32
N THR A 739 -31.73 43.18 47.17
CA THR A 739 -32.08 43.41 48.59
C THR A 739 -33.27 44.35 48.72
N GLU A 740 -33.36 45.45 47.95
CA GLU A 740 -34.52 46.34 47.98
C GLU A 740 -35.82 45.63 47.55
N THR A 741 -35.80 44.85 46.47
CA THR A 741 -36.98 44.11 45.99
C THR A 741 -37.39 42.98 46.93
N VAL A 742 -36.45 42.26 47.54
CA VAL A 742 -36.71 41.27 48.61
C VAL A 742 -37.30 41.95 49.84
N ASP A 743 -36.84 43.15 50.20
CA ASP A 743 -37.39 43.94 51.30
C ASP A 743 -38.83 44.40 51.01
N GLN A 744 -39.09 44.88 49.78
CA GLN A 744 -40.43 45.23 49.31
C GLN A 744 -41.38 44.03 49.33
N LEU A 745 -40.95 42.87 48.79
CA LEU A 745 -41.73 41.63 48.81
C LEU A 745 -42.00 41.16 50.24
N THR A 746 -41.03 41.28 51.14
CA THR A 746 -41.20 40.97 52.57
C THR A 746 -42.19 41.92 53.26
N ARG A 747 -42.19 43.21 52.90
CA ARG A 747 -43.19 44.20 53.37
C ARG A 747 -44.59 43.87 52.85
N PHE A 748 -44.74 43.55 51.56
CA PHE A 748 -46.03 43.12 51.00
C PHE A 748 -46.54 41.82 51.63
N LYS A 749 -45.67 40.83 51.85
CA LYS A 749 -46.02 39.58 52.56
C LYS A 749 -46.49 39.85 53.98
N LYS A 750 -45.86 40.78 54.72
CA LYS A 750 -46.32 41.23 56.05
C LYS A 750 -47.68 41.93 55.98
N GLN A 751 -47.90 42.80 55.00
CA GLN A 751 -49.19 43.47 54.79
C GLN A 751 -50.31 42.47 54.43
N MET A 752 -50.04 41.53 53.52
CA MET A 752 -50.96 40.47 53.13
C MET A 752 -51.33 39.58 54.33
N ASN A 753 -50.35 39.15 55.12
CA ASN A 753 -50.60 38.38 56.34
C ASN A 753 -51.44 39.17 57.37
N MET A 754 -51.26 40.50 57.46
CA MET A 754 -52.10 41.36 58.30
C MET A 754 -53.53 41.49 57.74
N LYS A 755 -53.69 41.51 56.41
CA LYS A 755 -55.00 41.51 55.74
C LYS A 755 -55.74 40.19 55.84
N LEU A 756 -55.03 39.06 55.76
CA LEU A 756 -55.56 37.73 56.02
C LEU A 756 -56.06 37.63 57.47
N ARG A 757 -55.25 38.02 58.46
CA ARG A 757 -55.71 38.07 59.86
C ARG A 757 -56.94 38.98 60.07
N GLN A 758 -57.00 40.12 59.39
CA GLN A 758 -58.19 40.98 59.41
C GLN A 758 -59.41 40.28 58.81
N LEU A 759 -59.24 39.51 57.71
CA LEU A 759 -60.30 38.68 57.13
C LEU A 759 -60.71 37.54 58.07
N ASP A 760 -59.77 36.85 58.71
CA ASP A 760 -60.03 35.82 59.72
C ASP A 760 -60.83 36.40 60.90
N ASP A 761 -60.45 37.59 61.39
CA ASP A 761 -61.19 38.31 62.44
C ASP A 761 -62.61 38.69 61.97
N PHE A 762 -62.76 39.21 60.74
CA PHE A 762 -64.08 39.52 60.18
C PHE A 762 -64.94 38.26 60.01
N GLU A 763 -64.39 37.18 59.43
CA GLU A 763 -65.07 35.89 59.29
C GLU A 763 -65.49 35.35 60.65
N ASN A 764 -64.63 35.42 61.66
CA ASN A 764 -64.97 35.07 63.03
C ASN A 764 -66.11 35.95 63.58
N THR A 765 -66.12 37.26 63.33
CA THR A 765 -67.26 38.11 63.76
C THR A 765 -68.56 37.78 63.02
N VAL A 766 -68.50 37.45 61.73
CA VAL A 766 -69.66 37.04 60.92
C VAL A 766 -70.20 35.69 61.37
N ASN A 767 -69.32 34.70 61.61
CA ASN A 767 -69.68 33.39 62.12
C ASN A 767 -70.30 33.49 63.53
N ASN A 768 -69.72 34.31 64.42
CA ASN A 768 -70.31 34.61 65.73
C ASN A 768 -71.68 35.30 65.62
N ALA A 769 -71.87 36.20 64.64
CA ALA A 769 -73.16 36.84 64.39
C ALA A 769 -74.19 35.86 63.81
N ALA A 770 -73.80 34.96 62.91
CA ALA A 770 -74.62 33.90 62.34
C ALA A 770 -75.02 32.87 63.41
N GLU A 771 -74.11 32.47 64.29
CA GLU A 771 -74.41 31.65 65.46
C GLU A 771 -75.42 32.31 66.40
N ARG A 772 -75.25 33.61 66.68
CA ARG A 772 -76.24 34.37 67.47
C ARG A 772 -77.58 34.39 66.76
N GLN A 773 -77.62 34.69 65.46
CA GLN A 773 -78.86 34.66 64.69
C GLN A 773 -79.53 33.28 64.70
N LYS A 774 -78.75 32.19 64.60
CA LYS A 774 -79.24 30.81 64.72
C LYS A 774 -79.84 30.55 66.11
N LYS A 775 -79.11 30.89 67.18
CA LYS A 775 -79.59 30.77 68.58
C LYS A 775 -80.86 31.59 68.82
N TRP A 776 -80.99 32.77 68.23
CA TRP A 776 -82.21 33.60 68.31
C TRP A 776 -83.37 33.00 67.51
N ARG A 777 -83.12 32.41 66.33
CA ARG A 777 -84.15 31.66 65.57
C ARG A 777 -84.60 30.41 66.33
N GLU A 778 -83.69 29.66 66.92
CA GLU A 778 -84.00 28.50 67.77
C GLU A 778 -84.83 28.91 68.99
N GLN A 779 -84.48 30.01 69.66
CA GLN A 779 -85.27 30.58 70.75
C GLN A 779 -86.65 31.07 70.27
N LEU A 780 -86.75 31.70 69.09
CA LEU A 780 -88.01 32.15 68.53
C LEU A 780 -88.91 30.96 68.18
N ILE A 781 -88.39 29.93 67.53
CA ILE A 781 -89.11 28.68 67.23
C ILE A 781 -89.56 28.01 68.53
N LYS A 782 -88.70 27.94 69.54
CA LYS A 782 -89.08 27.41 70.87
C LYS A 782 -90.19 28.24 71.51
N LYS A 783 -90.14 29.57 71.41
CA LYS A 783 -91.19 30.47 71.93
C LYS A 783 -92.48 30.42 71.10
N GLN A 784 -92.40 30.15 69.81
CA GLN A 784 -93.57 29.86 68.97
C GLN A 784 -94.19 28.52 69.37
N ALA A 785 -93.41 27.45 69.53
CA ALA A 785 -93.90 26.16 70.02
C ALA A 785 -94.50 26.26 71.44
N GLU A 786 -93.87 27.01 72.35
CA GLU A 786 -94.44 27.31 73.68
C GLU A 786 -95.75 28.12 73.57
N ASN A 787 -95.85 29.10 72.66
CA ASN A 787 -97.10 29.83 72.40
C ASN A 787 -98.17 28.98 71.72
N GLU A 788 -97.81 28.08 70.80
CA GLU A 788 -98.72 27.13 70.17
C GLU A 788 -99.22 26.12 71.19
N GLU A 789 -98.37 25.65 72.11
CA GLU A 789 -98.78 24.82 73.24
C GLU A 789 -99.69 25.61 74.19
N LEU A 790 -99.39 26.87 74.50
CA LEU A 790 -100.26 27.73 75.31
C LEU A 790 -101.59 28.05 74.60
N HIS A 791 -101.60 28.23 73.28
CA HIS A 791 -102.81 28.41 72.48
C HIS A 791 -103.61 27.12 72.39
N ALA A 792 -102.97 25.95 72.27
CA ALA A 792 -103.63 24.64 72.35
C ALA A 792 -104.20 24.39 73.74
N ARG A 793 -103.47 24.71 74.81
CA ARG A 793 -103.95 24.68 76.20
C ARG A 793 -105.09 25.68 76.41
N LEU A 794 -105.04 26.88 75.84
CA LEU A 794 -106.14 27.85 75.87
C LEU A 794 -107.34 27.40 75.05
N ALA A 795 -107.15 26.74 73.91
CA ALA A 795 -108.23 26.16 73.11
C ALA A 795 -108.87 24.97 73.85
N LEU A 796 -108.08 24.13 74.51
CA LEU A 796 -108.54 23.05 75.39
C LEU A 796 -109.20 23.59 76.66
N LEU A 797 -108.74 24.70 77.23
CA LEU A 797 -109.39 25.37 78.38
C LEU A 797 -110.63 26.16 77.96
N THR A 798 -110.69 26.69 76.73
CA THR A 798 -111.89 27.31 76.17
C THR A 798 -112.93 26.24 75.89
N LYS A 799 -112.52 25.13 75.27
CA LYS A 799 -113.34 23.93 75.11
C LYS A 799 -113.77 23.35 76.45
N ALA A 800 -112.89 23.28 77.45
CA ALA A 800 -113.27 22.86 78.79
C ALA A 800 -114.21 23.88 79.46
N ASN A 801 -114.11 25.19 79.18
CA ASN A 801 -115.08 26.18 79.67
C ASN A 801 -116.43 26.14 78.92
N THR A 802 -116.48 25.69 77.67
CA THR A 802 -117.73 25.38 76.97
C THR A 802 -118.33 24.06 77.44
N ASP A 803 -117.50 23.05 77.69
CA ASP A 803 -117.93 21.70 78.07
C ASP A 803 -118.26 21.63 79.59
N LEU A 804 -117.62 22.42 80.45
CA LEU A 804 -117.96 22.58 81.88
C LEU A 804 -119.16 23.51 82.13
N LYS A 805 -119.64 24.23 81.10
CA LYS A 805 -121.03 24.72 81.08
C LYS A 805 -122.05 23.59 80.86
N GLY A 806 -121.59 22.35 80.61
CA GLY A 806 -122.36 21.14 80.31
C GLY A 806 -122.25 20.00 81.32
N ARG A 807 -122.12 20.27 82.64
CA ARG A 807 -122.33 19.35 83.80
C ARG A 807 -121.49 18.06 83.92
N SER A 808 -120.89 17.87 85.11
CA SER A 808 -120.96 16.67 86.02
C SER A 808 -120.80 15.23 85.44
N GLN A 809 -120.07 14.26 86.00
CA GLN A 809 -119.42 14.07 87.31
C GLN A 809 -118.61 12.72 87.32
N SER A 810 -118.02 12.34 88.48
CA SER A 810 -117.64 10.97 88.91
C SER A 810 -116.15 10.56 88.93
N ASN A 811 -115.84 9.51 89.72
CA ASN A 811 -114.80 9.59 90.77
C ASN A 811 -114.01 8.27 91.06
N ASP A 812 -113.46 7.57 90.06
CA ASP A 812 -112.68 6.32 90.26
C ASP A 812 -111.15 6.50 90.20
N ARG A 813 -110.64 7.74 90.21
CA ARG A 813 -109.21 8.04 89.95
C ARG A 813 -108.21 7.64 91.04
N LEU A 814 -108.65 7.19 92.21
CA LEU A 814 -107.82 7.25 93.43
C LEU A 814 -106.77 6.12 93.54
N GLN A 815 -106.98 4.98 92.87
CA GLN A 815 -106.11 3.80 93.00
C GLN A 815 -104.87 3.84 92.09
N ASP A 816 -104.97 4.47 90.90
CA ASP A 816 -103.83 4.67 89.99
C ASP A 816 -102.81 5.67 90.54
N TYR A 817 -103.24 6.64 91.37
CA TYR A 817 -102.34 7.63 91.94
C TYR A 817 -101.29 7.01 92.88
N GLU A 818 -101.61 5.94 93.60
CA GLU A 818 -100.68 5.36 94.59
C GLU A 818 -99.52 4.59 93.94
N THR A 819 -99.78 3.88 92.83
CA THR A 819 -98.74 3.21 92.04
C THR A 819 -97.84 4.22 91.32
N HIS A 820 -98.42 5.29 90.78
CA HIS A 820 -97.65 6.41 90.21
C HIS A 820 -96.80 7.14 91.25
N TYR A 821 -97.28 7.29 92.50
CA TYR A 821 -96.54 7.94 93.58
C TYR A 821 -95.23 7.20 93.90
N ARG A 822 -95.28 5.88 94.13
CA ARG A 822 -94.06 5.09 94.44
C ARG A 822 -93.05 5.05 93.29
N GLN A 823 -93.51 5.15 92.04
CA GLN A 823 -92.61 5.24 90.88
C GLN A 823 -92.00 6.64 90.73
N ALA A 824 -92.76 7.70 91.05
CA ALA A 824 -92.25 9.06 91.11
C ALA A 824 -91.21 9.24 92.22
N GLU A 825 -91.41 8.61 93.38
CA GLU A 825 -90.52 8.70 94.55
C GLU A 825 -89.11 8.14 94.28
N ARG A 826 -89.01 6.98 93.60
CA ARG A 826 -87.70 6.43 93.16
C ARG A 826 -87.03 7.32 92.11
N LYS A 827 -87.79 7.89 91.17
CA LYS A 827 -87.27 8.84 90.17
C LYS A 827 -86.76 10.12 90.85
N LEU A 828 -87.46 10.60 91.87
CA LEU A 828 -87.07 11.76 92.67
C LEU A 828 -85.77 11.52 93.46
N GLN A 829 -85.55 10.32 94.01
CA GLN A 829 -84.27 9.98 94.63
C GLN A 829 -83.12 9.95 93.62
N LEU A 830 -83.32 9.34 92.44
CA LEU A 830 -82.31 9.32 91.39
C LEU A 830 -81.98 10.73 90.89
N GLU A 831 -82.99 11.57 90.67
CA GLU A 831 -82.77 12.97 90.30
C GLU A 831 -82.08 13.77 91.41
N LYS A 832 -82.41 13.55 92.70
CA LYS A 832 -81.65 14.18 93.80
C LYS A 832 -80.17 13.84 93.75
N THR A 833 -79.78 12.58 93.50
CA THR A 833 -78.37 12.20 93.36
C THR A 833 -77.69 12.78 92.11
N ARG A 834 -78.46 13.02 91.04
CA ARG A 834 -77.96 13.72 89.84
C ARG A 834 -77.79 15.21 90.09
N TYR A 835 -78.71 15.83 90.80
CA TYR A 835 -78.63 17.23 91.22
C TYR A 835 -77.42 17.47 92.12
N THR A 836 -77.18 16.65 93.15
CA THR A 836 -75.98 16.82 94.00
C THR A 836 -74.69 16.66 93.20
N ASN A 837 -74.60 15.66 92.32
CA ASN A 837 -73.41 15.48 91.49
C ASN A 837 -73.21 16.62 90.47
N ALA A 838 -74.31 17.17 89.91
CA ALA A 838 -74.27 18.32 89.03
C ALA A 838 -73.91 19.61 89.78
N GLU A 839 -74.38 19.76 91.02
CA GLU A 839 -74.08 20.86 91.92
C GLU A 839 -72.61 20.83 92.35
N ASP A 840 -72.03 19.66 92.67
CA ASP A 840 -70.60 19.50 92.93
C ASP A 840 -69.73 19.82 91.72
N LEU A 841 -70.12 19.35 90.52
CA LEU A 841 -69.45 19.69 89.26
C LEU A 841 -69.56 21.19 88.93
N TRP A 842 -70.72 21.80 89.18
CA TRP A 842 -70.94 23.23 88.96
C TRP A 842 -70.17 24.08 89.98
N ASN A 843 -70.10 23.66 91.25
CA ASN A 843 -69.28 24.27 92.29
C ASN A 843 -67.77 24.15 91.98
N ALA A 844 -67.31 23.02 91.44
CA ALA A 844 -65.94 22.88 90.96
C ALA A 844 -65.66 23.83 89.77
N ARG A 845 -66.58 23.89 88.79
CA ARG A 845 -66.52 24.81 87.64
C ARG A 845 -66.51 26.28 88.08
N MET A 846 -67.34 26.65 89.06
CA MET A 846 -67.41 28.01 89.62
C MET A 846 -66.09 28.37 90.30
N ARG A 847 -65.54 27.53 91.17
CA ARG A 847 -64.22 27.77 91.79
C ARG A 847 -63.09 27.89 90.75
N GLU A 848 -63.14 27.11 89.68
CA GLU A 848 -62.17 27.24 88.57
C GLU A 848 -62.33 28.57 87.83
N LEU A 849 -63.57 28.98 87.54
CA LEU A 849 -63.87 30.26 86.89
C LEU A 849 -63.50 31.45 87.79
N GLU A 850 -63.80 31.41 89.09
CA GLU A 850 -63.39 32.40 90.09
C GLU A 850 -61.87 32.52 90.21
N LYS A 851 -61.15 31.39 90.15
CA LYS A 851 -59.68 31.42 90.08
C LYS A 851 -59.21 32.08 88.79
N ARG A 852 -59.75 31.67 87.63
CA ARG A 852 -59.38 32.24 86.31
C ARG A 852 -59.69 33.73 86.20
N THR A 853 -60.81 34.22 86.76
CA THR A 853 -61.13 35.65 86.79
C THR A 853 -60.20 36.40 87.73
N LYS A 854 -59.88 35.86 88.91
CA LYS A 854 -58.90 36.46 89.83
C LYS A 854 -57.50 36.54 89.22
N ASP A 855 -57.02 35.46 88.59
CA ASP A 855 -55.72 35.43 87.91
C ASP A 855 -55.67 36.45 86.74
N ALA A 856 -56.77 36.60 86.00
CA ALA A 856 -56.92 37.61 84.95
C ALA A 856 -56.97 39.04 85.51
N GLU A 857 -57.69 39.28 86.61
CA GLU A 857 -57.73 40.58 87.28
C GLU A 857 -56.35 40.99 87.80
N GLU A 858 -55.59 40.07 88.40
CA GLU A 858 -54.22 40.36 88.83
C GLU A 858 -53.29 40.65 87.66
N LYS A 859 -53.44 39.93 86.54
CA LYS A 859 -52.70 40.23 85.30
C LYS A 859 -53.02 41.63 84.79
N VAL A 860 -54.31 42.00 84.71
CA VAL A 860 -54.74 43.35 84.31
C VAL A 860 -54.28 44.41 85.31
N LYS A 861 -54.23 44.13 86.62
CA LYS A 861 -53.66 45.05 87.63
C LYS A 861 -52.16 45.27 87.39
N ARG A 862 -51.38 44.21 87.15
CA ARG A 862 -49.95 44.29 86.81
C ARG A 862 -49.70 45.05 85.50
N GLU A 863 -50.46 44.76 84.45
CA GLU A 863 -50.36 45.47 83.16
C GLU A 863 -50.77 46.95 83.29
N ARG A 864 -51.85 47.27 84.02
CA ARG A 864 -52.23 48.67 84.30
C ARG A 864 -51.17 49.40 85.11
N GLN A 865 -50.51 48.75 86.06
CA GLN A 865 -49.44 49.35 86.85
C GLN A 865 -48.20 49.62 85.98
N GLY A 866 -47.73 48.64 85.21
CA GLY A 866 -46.63 48.85 84.26
C GLY A 866 -46.96 49.83 83.12
N ASN A 867 -48.24 50.01 82.79
CA ASN A 867 -48.67 51.08 81.88
C ASN A 867 -48.63 52.46 82.56
N LYS A 868 -49.06 52.57 83.83
CA LYS A 868 -48.93 53.81 84.60
C LYS A 868 -47.47 54.24 84.76
N GLU A 869 -46.58 53.30 85.07
CA GLU A 869 -45.14 53.55 85.21
C GLU A 869 -44.51 53.99 83.89
N ARG A 870 -44.87 53.35 82.77
CA ARG A 870 -44.44 53.80 81.43
C ARG A 870 -44.99 55.19 81.06
N VAL A 871 -46.24 55.48 81.38
CA VAL A 871 -46.84 56.82 81.14
C VAL A 871 -46.18 57.88 82.03
N ALA A 872 -45.85 57.56 83.28
CA ALA A 872 -45.12 58.45 84.17
C ALA A 872 -43.71 58.75 83.63
N SER A 873 -42.94 57.72 83.27
CA SER A 873 -41.62 57.88 82.63
C SER A 873 -41.70 58.75 81.37
N LEU A 874 -42.69 58.52 80.50
CA LEU A 874 -42.89 59.33 79.29
C LEU A 874 -43.35 60.77 79.60
N MET A 875 -44.02 61.02 80.72
CA MET A 875 -44.34 62.38 81.18
C MET A 875 -43.11 63.09 81.75
N ASP A 876 -42.24 62.38 82.47
CA ASP A 876 -40.97 62.92 82.96
C ASP A 876 -40.01 63.21 81.79
N ASP A 877 -39.89 62.31 80.83
CA ASP A 877 -39.14 62.52 79.58
C ASP A 877 -39.71 63.71 78.78
N LYS A 878 -41.04 63.85 78.71
CA LYS A 878 -41.69 65.00 78.08
C LYS A 878 -41.39 66.30 78.83
N ALA A 879 -41.41 66.29 80.17
CA ALA A 879 -41.08 67.47 80.97
C ALA A 879 -39.60 67.86 80.83
N ALA A 880 -38.69 66.88 80.83
CA ALA A 880 -37.26 67.08 80.62
C ALA A 880 -36.95 67.63 79.21
N THR A 881 -37.56 67.05 78.17
CA THR A 881 -37.41 67.53 76.78
C THR A 881 -38.03 68.91 76.59
N GLN A 882 -39.18 69.20 77.20
CA GLN A 882 -39.80 70.52 77.15
C GLN A 882 -38.95 71.58 77.87
N LYS A 883 -38.43 71.29 79.06
CA LYS A 883 -37.48 72.17 79.78
C LYS A 883 -36.17 72.40 79.00
N ASN A 884 -35.70 71.39 78.27
CA ASN A 884 -34.55 71.53 77.37
C ASN A 884 -34.89 72.40 76.16
N ASN A 885 -36.12 72.31 75.63
CA ASN A 885 -36.61 73.16 74.55
C ASN A 885 -36.74 74.63 75.00
N GLU A 886 -37.28 74.88 76.20
CA GLU A 886 -37.35 76.21 76.82
C GLU A 886 -35.94 76.81 77.02
N ARG A 887 -34.97 76.00 77.50
CA ARG A 887 -33.56 76.41 77.58
C ARG A 887 -32.96 76.74 76.20
N LEU A 888 -33.25 75.94 75.17
CA LEU A 888 -32.79 76.19 73.81
C LEU A 888 -33.45 77.43 73.20
N GLN A 889 -34.73 77.70 73.48
CA GLN A 889 -35.42 78.91 73.06
C GLN A 889 -34.84 80.17 73.74
N LEU A 890 -34.52 80.09 75.04
CA LEU A 890 -33.79 81.16 75.73
C LEU A 890 -32.39 81.37 75.15
N GLN A 891 -31.69 80.30 74.81
CA GLN A 891 -30.38 80.38 74.15
C GLN A 891 -30.47 80.98 72.73
N ILE A 892 -31.51 80.65 71.97
CA ILE A 892 -31.80 81.24 70.65
C ILE A 892 -32.13 82.73 70.79
N ALA A 893 -32.96 83.11 71.77
CA ALA A 893 -33.28 84.52 72.04
C ALA A 893 -32.03 85.33 72.41
N TYR A 894 -31.17 84.79 73.28
CA TYR A 894 -29.89 85.41 73.62
C TYR A 894 -28.92 85.49 72.42
N GLN A 895 -28.83 84.44 71.61
CA GLN A 895 -28.03 84.48 70.37
C GLN A 895 -28.57 85.49 69.36
N GLN A 896 -29.88 85.66 69.26
CA GLN A 896 -30.51 86.66 68.41
C GLN A 896 -30.20 88.08 68.91
N GLU A 897 -30.27 88.32 70.22
CA GLU A 897 -29.88 89.60 70.85
C GLU A 897 -28.39 89.91 70.61
N VAL A 898 -27.50 88.91 70.70
CA VAL A 898 -26.07 89.06 70.36
C VAL A 898 -25.86 89.35 68.87
N ILE A 899 -26.64 88.73 67.97
CA ILE A 899 -26.59 89.00 66.52
C ILE A 899 -27.08 90.42 66.20
N ASP A 900 -28.14 90.87 66.86
CA ASP A 900 -28.73 92.20 66.66
C ASP A 900 -27.84 93.30 67.26
N LEU A 901 -27.13 93.02 68.38
CA LEU A 901 -26.05 93.88 68.89
C LEU A 901 -24.84 93.92 67.94
N SER A 902 -24.48 92.78 67.33
CA SER A 902 -23.36 92.68 66.39
C SER A 902 -23.65 93.37 65.05
N ARG A 903 -24.91 93.48 64.64
CA ARG A 903 -25.34 94.21 63.43
C ARG A 903 -25.39 95.73 63.58
N ASN A 904 -25.43 96.24 64.81
CA ASN A 904 -25.60 97.67 65.09
C ASN A 904 -24.28 98.42 65.39
N MET A 905 -23.11 97.79 65.17
CA MET A 905 -21.80 98.35 65.52
C MET A 905 -20.76 98.22 64.39
N GLU A 906 -20.66 99.24 63.55
CA GLU A 906 -19.46 99.58 62.76
C GLU A 906 -19.13 101.08 62.93
N PRO A 907 -17.87 101.52 62.78
CA PRO A 907 -16.63 100.82 63.11
C PRO A 907 -15.71 101.71 63.99
N SER A 908 -14.96 101.14 64.95
CA SER A 908 -13.82 101.84 65.55
C SER A 908 -12.75 100.91 66.13
N GLN A 909 -11.54 101.09 65.61
CA GLN A 909 -10.22 100.73 66.12
C GLN A 909 -10.07 99.64 67.20
N GLY A 910 -9.31 98.59 66.83
CA GLY A 910 -8.08 98.31 67.58
C GLY A 910 -7.96 96.96 68.29
N SER A 911 -6.81 96.33 68.03
CA SER A 911 -6.12 95.36 68.89
C SER A 911 -6.67 93.92 69.00
N ARG A 912 -5.88 92.99 68.42
CA ARG A 912 -5.42 91.72 69.03
C ARG A 912 -6.29 91.08 70.13
N THR A 913 -6.82 89.87 69.89
CA THR A 913 -6.21 88.58 70.34
C THR A 913 -7.08 87.36 70.01
N HIS A 914 -6.46 86.18 70.02
CA HIS A 914 -6.96 84.82 69.80
C HIS A 914 -8.42 84.49 70.21
N SER A 915 -9.10 83.65 69.42
CA SER A 915 -9.10 82.18 69.62
C SER A 915 -9.91 81.43 68.54
N GLU A 916 -9.48 80.21 68.22
CA GLU A 916 -10.11 79.31 67.22
C GLU A 916 -11.33 78.57 67.83
N SER A 917 -12.39 78.30 67.05
CA SER A 917 -13.27 77.07 67.15
C SER A 917 -14.67 77.15 66.48
N GLN A 918 -14.91 77.90 65.39
CA GLN A 918 -16.27 78.07 64.80
C GLN A 918 -16.64 77.46 63.42
N PRO A 919 -15.82 76.67 62.67
CA PRO A 919 -16.28 76.08 61.39
C PRO A 919 -17.35 74.97 61.50
N GLU A 920 -17.35 74.16 62.56
CA GLU A 920 -18.12 72.89 62.58
C GLU A 920 -19.64 73.07 62.67
N GLN A 921 -20.14 74.12 63.35
CA GLN A 921 -21.59 74.31 63.52
C GLN A 921 -22.32 74.76 62.25
N GLU A 922 -21.67 75.52 61.38
CA GLU A 922 -22.25 75.89 60.08
C GLU A 922 -22.25 74.70 59.12
N LEU A 923 -21.16 73.91 59.12
CA LEU A 923 -21.06 72.67 58.36
C LEU A 923 -22.18 71.68 58.72
N LEU A 924 -22.52 71.58 60.02
CA LEU A 924 -23.62 70.72 60.48
C LEU A 924 -25.00 71.17 59.97
N LYS A 925 -25.26 72.49 59.93
CA LYS A 925 -26.51 73.05 59.36
C LYS A 925 -26.58 72.84 57.85
N PHE A 926 -25.47 73.03 57.13
CA PHE A 926 -25.38 72.77 55.70
C PHE A 926 -25.64 71.29 55.38
N ASN A 927 -25.07 70.38 56.18
CA ASN A 927 -25.33 68.93 56.06
C ASN A 927 -26.80 68.56 56.33
N GLN A 928 -27.49 69.23 57.27
CA GLN A 928 -28.92 69.00 57.49
C GLN A 928 -29.80 69.47 56.31
N LEU A 929 -29.49 70.61 55.71
CA LEU A 929 -30.17 71.08 54.49
C LEU A 929 -29.88 70.17 53.30
N ARG A 930 -28.63 69.76 53.11
CA ARG A 930 -28.22 68.79 52.09
C ARG A 930 -28.98 67.48 52.20
N ASN A 931 -29.06 66.90 53.40
CA ASN A 931 -29.83 65.68 53.67
C ASN A 931 -31.32 65.84 53.34
N LYS A 932 -31.90 67.04 53.52
CA LYS A 932 -33.31 67.31 53.23
C LYS A 932 -33.58 67.50 51.73
N ILE A 933 -32.67 68.16 51.01
CA ILE A 933 -32.68 68.23 49.54
C ILE A 933 -32.51 66.82 48.95
N GLU A 934 -31.62 66.01 49.51
CA GLU A 934 -31.38 64.63 49.06
C GLU A 934 -32.60 63.73 49.31
N GLN A 935 -33.29 63.88 50.45
CA GLN A 935 -34.58 63.21 50.69
C GLN A 935 -35.65 63.60 49.66
N LEU A 936 -35.71 64.88 49.29
CA LEU A 936 -36.64 65.36 48.27
C LEU A 936 -36.29 64.85 46.86
N SER A 937 -35.00 64.83 46.48
CA SER A 937 -34.55 64.20 45.23
C SER A 937 -34.96 62.73 45.20
N ARG A 938 -34.66 61.96 46.26
CA ARG A 938 -35.05 60.55 46.38
C ARG A 938 -36.58 60.34 46.30
N THR A 939 -37.42 61.30 46.68
CA THR A 939 -38.87 61.21 46.42
C THR A 939 -39.24 61.50 44.97
N VAL A 940 -38.64 62.51 44.33
CA VAL A 940 -38.86 62.83 42.91
C VAL A 940 -38.42 61.68 42.01
N ASP A 941 -37.28 61.07 42.31
CA ASP A 941 -36.74 59.96 41.52
C ASP A 941 -37.61 58.69 41.65
N ARG A 942 -38.20 58.42 42.83
CA ARG A 942 -39.20 57.37 43.00
C ARG A 942 -40.49 57.62 42.19
N GLU A 943 -40.97 58.87 42.12
CA GLU A 943 -42.14 59.17 41.30
C GLU A 943 -41.84 59.10 39.79
N LYS A 944 -40.66 59.55 39.35
CA LYS A 944 -40.19 59.36 37.97
C LYS A 944 -40.13 57.87 37.59
N GLU A 945 -39.63 57.03 38.49
CA GLU A 945 -39.50 55.59 38.22
C GLU A 945 -40.87 54.89 38.16
N LYS A 946 -41.83 55.28 39.01
CA LYS A 946 -43.23 54.85 38.86
C LYS A 946 -43.82 55.27 37.51
N THR A 947 -43.56 56.51 37.06
CA THR A 947 -44.05 56.99 35.76
C THR A 947 -43.41 56.21 34.60
N ARG A 948 -42.11 55.88 34.68
CA ARG A 948 -41.43 55.02 33.70
C ARG A 948 -42.05 53.62 33.64
N SER A 949 -42.23 52.97 34.79
CA SER A 949 -42.85 51.64 34.86
C SER A 949 -44.30 51.66 34.32
N ALA A 950 -45.09 52.68 34.63
CA ALA A 950 -46.43 52.85 34.07
C ALA A 950 -46.42 53.03 32.55
N ASN A 951 -45.48 53.80 32.01
CA ASN A 951 -45.32 53.98 30.56
C ASN A 951 -44.84 52.69 29.86
N GLN A 952 -43.92 51.94 30.48
CA GLN A 952 -43.47 50.65 29.94
C GLN A 952 -44.63 49.66 29.87
N ASN A 953 -45.41 49.52 30.94
CA ASN A 953 -46.61 48.67 30.95
C ASN A 953 -47.64 49.09 29.88
N LEU A 954 -47.75 50.40 29.59
CA LEU A 954 -48.63 50.92 28.53
C LEU A 954 -48.11 50.57 27.13
N GLU A 955 -46.81 50.67 26.87
CA GLU A 955 -46.20 50.25 25.59
C GLU A 955 -46.27 48.73 25.39
N GLU A 956 -46.05 47.94 26.45
CA GLU A 956 -46.25 46.48 26.40
C GLU A 956 -47.71 46.12 26.08
N PHE A 957 -48.68 46.84 26.66
CA PHE A 957 -50.10 46.66 26.34
C PHE A 957 -50.44 47.06 24.89
N LYS A 958 -49.90 48.18 24.39
CA LYS A 958 -50.05 48.59 22.97
C LYS A 958 -49.44 47.55 22.02
N ALA A 959 -48.24 47.05 22.32
CA ALA A 959 -47.60 46.02 21.51
C ALA A 959 -48.41 44.71 21.51
N HIS A 960 -49.05 44.35 22.63
CA HIS A 960 -49.98 43.23 22.69
C HIS A 960 -51.28 43.48 21.88
N SER A 961 -51.84 44.70 21.92
CA SER A 961 -53.01 45.07 21.10
C SER A 961 -52.69 44.99 19.61
N SER A 962 -51.57 45.57 19.17
CA SER A 962 -51.15 45.57 17.78
C SER A 962 -50.88 44.15 17.24
N ARG A 963 -50.32 43.24 18.07
CA ARG A 963 -50.21 41.81 17.71
C ARG A 963 -51.57 41.13 17.56
N LEU A 964 -52.54 41.44 18.42
CA LEU A 964 -53.91 40.91 18.30
C LEU A 964 -54.61 41.45 17.04
N GLU A 965 -54.45 42.74 16.74
CA GLU A 965 -54.98 43.38 15.52
C GLU A 965 -54.39 42.72 14.26
N GLN A 966 -53.06 42.52 14.21
CA GLN A 966 -52.41 41.82 13.10
C GLN A 966 -52.88 40.36 12.96
N GLN A 967 -53.09 39.65 14.08
CA GLN A 967 -53.64 38.28 14.05
C GLN A 967 -55.10 38.25 13.57
N LEU A 968 -55.91 39.26 13.89
CA LEU A 968 -57.27 39.37 13.38
C LEU A 968 -57.27 39.67 11.88
N GLU A 969 -56.42 40.59 11.42
CA GLU A 969 -56.29 40.95 10.00
C GLU A 969 -55.83 39.75 9.14
N GLN A 970 -54.82 38.99 9.60
CA GLN A 970 -54.39 37.75 8.94
C GLN A 970 -55.51 36.70 8.86
N ARG A 971 -56.36 36.60 9.90
CA ARG A 971 -57.51 35.68 9.90
C ARG A 971 -58.61 36.16 8.96
N ASP A 972 -58.85 37.46 8.88
CA ASP A 972 -59.79 38.05 7.94
C ASP A 972 -59.33 37.90 6.48
N GLU A 973 -58.03 38.01 6.19
CA GLU A 973 -57.47 37.70 4.86
C GLU A 973 -57.63 36.21 4.50
N ALA A 974 -57.35 35.30 5.43
CA ALA A 974 -57.57 33.87 5.23
C ALA A 974 -59.06 33.55 4.99
N ILE A 975 -59.98 34.22 5.70
CA ILE A 975 -61.43 34.10 5.49
C ILE A 975 -61.83 34.67 4.12
N LYS A 976 -61.31 35.83 3.71
CA LYS A 976 -61.56 36.42 2.38
C LYS A 976 -61.06 35.50 1.26
N SER A 977 -59.85 34.93 1.39
CA SER A 977 -59.25 34.02 0.41
C SER A 977 -60.03 32.71 0.27
N THR A 978 -60.48 32.12 1.39
CA THR A 978 -61.31 30.91 1.37
C THR A 978 -62.71 31.18 0.81
N LEU A 979 -63.35 32.29 1.17
CA LEU A 979 -64.62 32.73 0.58
C LEU A 979 -64.50 32.99 -0.93
N GLY A 980 -63.42 33.64 -1.39
CA GLY A 980 -63.13 33.83 -2.81
C GLY A 980 -62.96 32.50 -3.55
N SER A 981 -62.23 31.56 -2.96
CA SER A 981 -62.07 30.19 -3.49
C SER A 981 -63.38 29.42 -3.58
N ILE A 982 -64.26 29.57 -2.57
CA ILE A 982 -65.62 29.01 -2.59
C ILE A 982 -66.46 29.66 -3.70
N HIS A 983 -66.41 30.99 -3.84
CA HIS A 983 -67.14 31.70 -4.90
C HIS A 983 -66.71 31.26 -6.30
N VAL A 984 -65.41 31.14 -6.57
CA VAL A 984 -64.90 30.62 -7.85
C VAL A 984 -65.38 29.18 -8.12
N ARG A 985 -65.41 28.32 -7.08
CA ARG A 985 -65.96 26.96 -7.21
C ARG A 985 -67.47 26.97 -7.50
N MET A 986 -68.25 27.80 -6.80
CA MET A 986 -69.69 27.94 -7.06
C MET A 986 -69.96 28.46 -8.48
N SER A 987 -69.23 29.48 -8.95
CA SER A 987 -69.36 30.01 -10.30
C SER A 987 -69.00 28.96 -11.37
N ARG A 988 -67.98 28.12 -11.15
CA ARG A 988 -67.69 26.97 -12.03
C ARG A 988 -68.83 25.94 -12.02
N VAL A 989 -69.38 25.60 -10.86
CA VAL A 989 -70.54 24.69 -10.76
C VAL A 989 -71.76 25.26 -11.49
N VAL A 990 -72.05 26.55 -11.33
CA VAL A 990 -73.15 27.22 -12.05
C VAL A 990 -72.93 27.22 -13.56
N MET A 991 -71.70 27.46 -14.05
CA MET A 991 -71.39 27.31 -15.48
C MET A 991 -71.58 25.87 -15.96
N ILE A 992 -71.08 24.87 -15.24
CA ILE A 992 -71.26 23.45 -15.60
C ILE A 992 -72.75 23.06 -15.64
N PHE A 993 -73.57 23.54 -14.69
CA PHE A 993 -75.02 23.34 -14.74
C PHE A 993 -75.67 24.08 -15.91
N SER A 994 -75.24 25.30 -16.22
CA SER A 994 -75.74 26.06 -17.37
C SER A 994 -75.40 25.39 -18.70
N ASP A 995 -74.17 24.86 -18.84
CA ASP A 995 -73.73 24.11 -20.02
C ASP A 995 -74.45 22.76 -20.13
N ALA A 996 -74.68 22.07 -19.01
CA ALA A 996 -75.48 20.84 -18.98
C ALA A 996 -76.93 21.09 -19.39
N ILE A 997 -77.57 22.16 -18.88
CA ILE A 997 -78.92 22.58 -19.30
C ILE A 997 -78.94 22.98 -20.77
N ALA A 998 -77.95 23.73 -21.25
CA ALA A 998 -77.83 24.11 -22.66
C ALA A 998 -77.51 22.92 -23.58
N THR A 999 -76.92 21.84 -23.06
CA THR A 999 -76.67 20.59 -23.80
C THR A 999 -77.94 19.75 -23.86
N LEU A 1000 -78.66 19.60 -22.74
CA LEU A 1000 -79.97 18.93 -22.70
C LEU A 1000 -80.96 19.61 -23.65
N ALA A 1001 -81.04 20.93 -23.66
CA ALA A 1001 -81.88 21.71 -24.58
C ALA A 1001 -81.49 21.58 -26.08
N ARG A 1002 -80.29 21.06 -26.39
CA ARG A 1002 -79.86 20.71 -27.76
C ARG A 1002 -80.11 19.24 -28.10
N CYS A 1003 -80.43 18.38 -27.14
CA CYS A 1003 -80.79 16.98 -27.37
C CYS A 1003 -82.30 16.76 -27.50
N ASP A 1004 -83.13 17.71 -27.03
CA ASP A 1004 -84.59 17.72 -27.20
C ASP A 1004 -85.06 18.38 -28.53
N ASN A 1005 -84.14 18.78 -29.41
CA ASN A 1005 -84.39 19.22 -30.80
C ASN A 1005 -83.70 18.27 -31.79
#